data_AF-A0A498SA85-F1
#
_entry.id   AF-A0A498SA85-F1
#
_cell.length_a   1.000
_cell.length_b   1.000
_cell.length_c   1.000
_cell.angle_alpha   90.00
_cell.angle_beta   90.00
_cell.angle_gamma   90.00
#
_symmetry.space_group_name_H-M   'P 1'
#
loop_
_entity.id
_entity.type
_entity.pdbx_description
1 polymer ?
#
loop_
_entity_poly.entity_id
_entity_poly.type
_entity_poly.pdbx_seq_one_letter_code
_entity_poly.pdbx_strand_id
1 'polypeptide(L)'
;MRCECDILGQEEMGECGSCYIVTMVRECVNVRQRLAYSLLSGHSVTISGIRPYDNEPGIKDFESKLLLLLEKITNGTRIRISQTGTEVSFSPGMITGGKLIFDCGSDRCISYFLEPLLMLAPFCKYPINIKLQGITNAPYELSVDTIRATWLPVFNKFVFASDLPEIKIVARGYKPDGGGCVLLTLPIIRTLRPVQCKILGKICKIRGIATVSKVSPSIAHRIIHAAKETLRDYIADIYITVDQRKGASGGSSPGFGLFLTAETTEGIVYHGEAVSKPKDEQGNPAVPEDVGHIAACQLLDQIFAGGCVDTTAQALAVTFMVLCEKDVSTYLFGPLSAYCIYTLRNLKKYFEITFKIDNWNELCGNEEQRLMEVPVVPWDDFLIKCASVGGEVNMPGLLESEWEWLKQLCELADEDCCSEVNNLFQQVTFTLRLDASSYFLKLHWTKFFPAVSPEVVTNLGSAFQHSWQNNDTLCSLYHRFVECCMRIDQAVKLCSDVKYPFTFMKWAIDEDDPTCIAVTLLCKEWHTRKNFQLFLVVDWLEPNTFPRELISSAPEFLQGLRFDEWDSSNVFADNLNRIFLPENKVPENTVMVAEHLKEPKSIIFEDGPMSNDDFTNEFHSLPCKIKYDGPAKVSQYFITEKLGDERRVATFRGRILNGVKQQFPNGYRLYIVVEKDNKDNSRIFEIAGSAISFMRWEYDRNTSYQSSLVRAIDYVNIAEAFAKDDD
;
A
#
# COMPACT_ATOMS: atom_id res chain seq x y z
N MET A 1 38.52 9.26 -34.66
CA MET A 1 38.83 10.66 -35.04
C MET A 1 38.15 11.56 -34.04
N ARG A 2 38.93 12.44 -33.39
CA ARG A 2 38.44 13.50 -32.50
C ARG A 2 37.42 14.36 -33.22
N CYS A 3 36.33 14.69 -32.54
CA CYS A 3 35.66 15.98 -32.67
C CYS A 3 35.29 16.46 -31.26
N GLU A 4 36.06 17.44 -30.78
CA GLU A 4 35.64 18.40 -29.76
C GLU A 4 34.46 19.21 -30.32
N CYS A 5 33.56 19.66 -29.45
CA CYS A 5 32.73 20.83 -29.76
C CYS A 5 32.44 21.62 -28.49
N ASP A 6 33.09 22.77 -28.41
CA ASP A 6 32.76 23.89 -27.54
C ASP A 6 31.35 24.41 -27.83
N ILE A 7 30.74 24.96 -26.78
CA ILE A 7 29.47 25.69 -26.81
C ILE A 7 29.70 27.01 -27.57
N LEU A 8 28.86 27.33 -28.57
CA LEU A 8 28.39 28.69 -28.92
C LEU A 8 27.39 28.64 -30.10
N GLY A 9 26.27 29.37 -29.99
CA GLY A 9 25.44 29.78 -31.14
C GLY A 9 23.95 29.47 -31.05
N GLN A 10 23.14 30.48 -30.74
CA GLN A 10 21.74 30.55 -31.19
C GLN A 10 21.72 30.68 -32.72
N GLU A 11 21.04 29.78 -33.43
CA GLU A 11 20.21 30.10 -34.61
C GLU A 11 19.40 28.87 -35.08
N GLU A 12 18.12 29.14 -35.33
CA GLU A 12 17.06 28.40 -36.06
C GLU A 12 17.22 26.89 -36.30
N MET A 13 16.41 26.09 -35.58
CA MET A 13 16.00 24.75 -36.06
C MET A 13 14.55 24.78 -36.52
N GLY A 14 14.40 24.66 -37.84
CA GLY A 14 13.18 24.25 -38.51
C GLY A 14 12.77 22.82 -38.16
N GLU A 15 11.49 22.56 -38.42
CA GLU A 15 10.75 21.33 -38.10
C GLU A 15 11.47 20.04 -38.54
N CYS A 16 11.75 19.16 -37.58
CA CYS A 16 11.86 17.73 -37.85
C CYS A 16 11.47 16.88 -36.61
N GLY A 17 10.67 15.84 -36.87
CA GLY A 17 9.98 14.92 -35.96
C GLY A 17 10.57 14.71 -34.56
N SER A 18 9.76 15.03 -33.56
CA SER A 18 9.98 14.75 -32.14
C SER A 18 10.08 13.25 -31.83
N CYS A 19 11.31 12.77 -31.59
CA CYS A 19 11.57 11.50 -30.91
C CYS A 19 11.31 11.67 -29.41
N TYR A 20 10.15 11.22 -28.92
CA TYR A 20 9.87 11.16 -27.49
C TYR A 20 10.44 9.87 -26.92
N ILE A 21 11.44 9.95 -26.04
CA ILE A 21 11.86 8.82 -25.21
C ILE A 21 10.74 8.61 -24.17
N VAL A 22 10.01 7.50 -24.29
CA VAL A 22 8.94 7.12 -23.36
C VAL A 22 9.49 6.12 -22.37
N THR A 23 9.56 6.53 -21.11
CA THR A 23 10.00 5.66 -20.02
C THR A 23 8.79 4.94 -19.42
N MET A 24 8.67 3.64 -19.66
CA MET A 24 7.65 2.77 -19.06
C MET A 24 8.10 2.31 -17.66
N VAL A 25 7.24 2.46 -16.66
CA VAL A 25 7.52 2.04 -15.29
C VAL A 25 6.30 1.35 -14.70
N ARG A 26 6.54 0.28 -13.93
CA ARG A 26 5.51 -0.40 -13.13
C ARG A 26 5.47 0.21 -11.72
N GLU A 27 4.29 0.20 -11.11
CA GLU A 27 4.00 0.55 -9.71
C GLU A 27 3.85 2.04 -9.35
N CYS A 28 3.09 2.26 -8.26
CA CYS A 28 2.67 3.56 -7.72
C CYS A 28 3.68 4.19 -6.74
N VAL A 29 4.85 3.58 -6.52
CA VAL A 29 5.83 4.09 -5.55
C VAL A 29 6.50 5.36 -6.09
N ASN A 30 6.53 6.42 -5.27
CA ASN A 30 7.20 7.71 -5.55
C ASN A 30 6.69 8.49 -6.78
N VAL A 31 5.38 8.49 -7.03
CA VAL A 31 4.75 9.27 -8.12
C VAL A 31 5.19 10.74 -8.12
N ARG A 32 5.23 11.41 -6.95
CA ARG A 32 5.66 12.82 -6.81
C ARG A 32 7.03 13.10 -7.44
N GLN A 33 8.02 12.29 -7.07
CA GLN A 33 9.40 12.44 -7.55
C GLN A 33 9.48 12.17 -9.05
N ARG A 34 8.84 11.09 -9.51
CA ARG A 34 8.85 10.69 -10.93
C ARG A 34 8.24 11.79 -11.81
N LEU A 35 7.12 12.39 -11.38
CA LEU A 35 6.51 13.51 -12.10
C LEU A 35 7.38 14.78 -12.08
N ALA A 36 7.99 15.11 -10.93
CA ALA A 36 8.90 16.23 -10.82
C ALA A 36 10.14 16.06 -11.72
N TYR A 37 10.76 14.88 -11.72
CA TYR A 37 11.93 14.59 -12.58
C TYR A 37 11.58 14.48 -14.06
N SER A 38 10.38 14.02 -14.41
CA SER A 38 9.87 14.10 -15.78
C SER A 38 9.80 15.55 -16.27
N LEU A 39 9.28 16.46 -15.45
CA LEU A 39 9.23 17.90 -15.77
C LEU A 39 10.62 18.54 -15.87
N LEU A 40 11.53 18.19 -14.95
CA LEU A 40 12.89 18.74 -14.94
C LEU A 40 13.76 18.22 -16.09
N SER A 41 13.62 16.94 -16.44
CA SER A 41 14.42 16.30 -17.49
C SER A 41 13.81 16.44 -18.89
N GLY A 42 12.51 16.76 -19.00
CA GLY A 42 11.79 16.81 -20.27
C GLY A 42 11.40 15.42 -20.85
N HIS A 43 11.69 14.33 -20.13
CA HIS A 43 11.36 12.98 -20.57
C HIS A 43 9.90 12.62 -20.29
N SER A 44 9.21 12.01 -21.25
CA SER A 44 7.85 11.50 -21.05
C SER A 44 7.84 10.20 -20.25
N VAL A 45 6.86 10.05 -19.36
CA VAL A 45 6.77 8.91 -18.43
C VAL A 45 5.40 8.27 -18.53
N THR A 46 5.38 6.94 -18.60
CA THR A 46 4.16 6.15 -18.45
C THR A 46 4.27 5.31 -17.19
N ILE A 47 3.37 5.55 -16.24
CA ILE A 47 3.24 4.81 -14.99
C ILE A 47 2.10 3.82 -15.18
N SER A 48 2.40 2.53 -15.09
CA SER A 48 1.47 1.42 -15.28
C SER A 48 1.37 0.57 -14.02
N GLY A 49 0.23 -0.11 -13.81
CA GLY A 49 0.05 -0.97 -12.63
C GLY A 49 -0.13 -0.16 -11.33
N ILE A 50 -0.92 0.90 -11.36
CA ILE A 50 -1.28 1.67 -10.16
C ILE A 50 -2.37 0.92 -9.41
N ARG A 51 -2.01 0.33 -8.25
CA ARG A 51 -2.93 -0.39 -7.34
C ARG A 51 -3.80 -1.44 -8.05
N PRO A 52 -3.21 -2.44 -8.73
CA PRO A 52 -4.00 -3.43 -9.47
C PRO A 52 -4.76 -4.40 -8.55
N TYR A 53 -4.31 -4.57 -7.30
CA TYR A 53 -4.86 -5.53 -6.34
C TYR A 53 -5.76 -4.90 -5.25
N ASP A 54 -5.86 -3.56 -5.20
CA ASP A 54 -6.71 -2.87 -4.21
C ASP A 54 -8.19 -2.99 -4.57
N ASN A 55 -9.07 -2.95 -3.56
CA ASN A 55 -10.52 -2.88 -3.73
C ASN A 55 -10.97 -1.71 -4.61
N GLU A 56 -10.22 -0.61 -4.58
CA GLU A 56 -10.41 0.58 -5.40
C GLU A 56 -9.17 0.79 -6.29
N PRO A 57 -9.11 0.13 -7.45
CA PRO A 57 -7.94 0.17 -8.32
C PRO A 57 -7.78 1.53 -9.01
N GLY A 58 -6.52 1.88 -9.31
CA GLY A 58 -6.15 3.09 -10.03
C GLY A 58 -5.69 4.26 -9.15
N ILE A 59 -5.60 5.44 -9.77
CA ILE A 59 -5.20 6.67 -9.10
C ILE A 59 -6.22 7.12 -8.06
N LYS A 60 -5.74 7.71 -6.97
CA LYS A 60 -6.58 8.33 -5.94
C LYS A 60 -6.81 9.82 -6.23
N ASP A 61 -7.76 10.41 -5.53
CA ASP A 61 -8.14 11.82 -5.69
C ASP A 61 -6.96 12.78 -5.45
N PHE A 62 -6.13 12.53 -4.43
CA PHE A 62 -4.95 13.36 -4.16
C PHE A 62 -3.88 13.29 -5.26
N GLU A 63 -3.74 12.16 -5.95
CA GLU A 63 -2.83 12.02 -7.10
C GLU A 63 -3.37 12.76 -8.33
N SER A 64 -4.68 12.65 -8.56
CA SER A 64 -5.38 13.39 -9.61
C SER A 64 -5.25 14.90 -9.40
N LYS A 65 -5.37 15.37 -8.15
CA LYS A 65 -5.13 16.78 -7.79
C LYS A 65 -3.67 17.18 -7.97
N LEU A 66 -2.71 16.32 -7.67
CA LEU A 66 -1.29 16.61 -7.91
C LEU A 66 -1.02 16.78 -9.40
N LEU A 67 -1.54 15.88 -10.23
CA LEU A 67 -1.44 15.97 -11.69
C LEU A 67 -2.04 17.29 -12.21
N LEU A 68 -3.22 17.66 -11.73
CA LEU A 68 -3.88 18.93 -12.07
C LEU A 68 -3.07 20.16 -11.61
N LEU A 69 -2.44 20.09 -10.43
CA LEU A 69 -1.57 21.16 -9.93
C LEU A 69 -0.35 21.35 -10.84
N LEU A 70 0.31 20.27 -11.23
CA LEU A 70 1.45 20.31 -12.14
C LEU A 70 1.05 20.82 -13.53
N GLU A 71 -0.10 20.40 -14.05
CA GLU A 71 -0.67 20.92 -15.30
C GLU A 71 -0.87 22.44 -15.25
N LYS A 72 -1.38 22.99 -14.15
CA LYS A 72 -1.63 24.43 -14.01
C LYS A 72 -0.36 25.27 -13.89
N ILE A 73 0.74 24.69 -13.42
CA ILE A 73 2.03 25.39 -13.21
C ILE A 73 2.90 25.34 -14.46
N THR A 74 2.63 24.38 -15.34
CA THR A 74 3.37 24.13 -16.56
C THR A 74 2.54 24.55 -17.76
N ASN A 75 3.18 24.74 -18.91
CA ASN A 75 2.49 25.06 -20.15
C ASN A 75 2.83 24.00 -21.21
N GLY A 76 1.80 23.39 -21.80
CA GLY A 76 1.95 22.34 -22.80
C GLY A 76 2.14 20.93 -22.25
N THR A 77 2.05 20.73 -20.93
CA THR A 77 2.04 19.39 -20.32
C THR A 77 0.78 18.64 -20.74
N ARG A 78 0.93 17.39 -21.18
CA ARG A 78 -0.20 16.54 -21.58
C ARG A 78 -0.28 15.35 -20.65
N ILE A 79 -1.43 15.19 -20.02
CA ILE A 79 -1.71 14.11 -19.08
C ILE A 79 -2.81 13.25 -19.69
N ARG A 80 -2.56 11.94 -19.81
CA ARG A 80 -3.55 10.96 -20.26
C ARG A 80 -3.70 9.91 -19.18
N ILE A 81 -4.93 9.74 -18.73
CA ILE A 81 -5.29 8.76 -17.70
C ILE A 81 -6.12 7.68 -18.39
N SER A 82 -5.81 6.41 -18.14
CA SER A 82 -6.60 5.29 -18.68
C SER A 82 -8.02 5.28 -18.07
N GLN A 83 -8.97 4.64 -18.75
CA GLN A 83 -10.36 4.56 -18.25
C GLN A 83 -10.46 3.91 -16.86
N THR A 84 -9.53 3.02 -16.53
CA THR A 84 -9.46 2.33 -15.23
C THR A 84 -8.58 3.06 -14.22
N GLY A 85 -7.92 4.16 -14.59
CA GLY A 85 -7.00 4.90 -13.72
C GLY A 85 -5.73 4.15 -13.33
N THR A 86 -5.50 2.95 -13.86
CA THR A 86 -4.34 2.08 -13.54
C THR A 86 -3.10 2.42 -14.33
N GLU A 87 -3.23 3.30 -15.34
CA GLU A 87 -2.13 3.77 -16.18
C GLU A 87 -2.25 5.28 -16.40
N VAL A 88 -1.13 5.98 -16.21
CA VAL A 88 -1.01 7.43 -16.42
C VAL A 88 0.19 7.70 -17.33
N SER A 89 -0.08 8.31 -18.48
CA SER A 89 0.96 8.85 -19.36
C SER A 89 1.09 10.35 -19.12
N PHE A 90 2.31 10.77 -18.79
CA PHE A 90 2.67 12.15 -18.48
C PHE A 90 3.73 12.63 -19.47
N SER A 91 3.37 13.58 -20.32
CA SER A 91 4.29 14.25 -21.23
C SER A 91 4.57 15.66 -20.73
N PRO A 92 5.80 15.97 -20.29
CA PRO A 92 6.14 17.23 -19.66
C PRO A 92 6.09 18.40 -20.66
N GLY A 93 5.61 19.55 -20.19
CA GLY A 93 5.69 20.84 -20.89
C GLY A 93 6.71 21.79 -20.28
N MET A 94 6.66 23.06 -20.66
CA MET A 94 7.55 24.09 -20.11
C MET A 94 7.12 24.51 -18.69
N ILE A 95 8.07 24.65 -17.77
CA ILE A 95 7.79 25.09 -16.40
C ILE A 95 7.63 26.62 -16.35
N THR A 96 6.38 27.09 -16.25
CA THR A 96 6.09 28.53 -16.30
C THR A 96 6.01 29.19 -14.93
N GLY A 97 5.49 28.51 -13.90
CA GLY A 97 5.21 29.11 -12.60
C GLY A 97 3.99 30.05 -12.64
N GLY A 98 3.95 31.04 -11.74
CA GLY A 98 2.90 32.07 -11.70
C GLY A 98 2.03 32.05 -10.44
N LYS A 99 0.88 32.72 -10.53
CA LYS A 99 -0.06 32.89 -9.39
C LYS A 99 -1.24 31.94 -9.51
N LEU A 100 -1.52 31.16 -8.45
CA LEU A 100 -2.63 30.20 -8.44
C LEU A 100 -3.26 30.09 -7.06
N ILE A 101 -4.57 29.86 -7.02
CA ILE A 101 -5.28 29.37 -5.84
C ILE A 101 -5.68 27.93 -6.11
N PHE A 102 -5.29 27.01 -5.23
CA PHE A 102 -5.51 25.58 -5.43
C PHE A 102 -6.02 24.92 -4.15
N ASP A 103 -7.01 24.03 -4.32
CA ASP A 103 -7.57 23.20 -3.26
C ASP A 103 -7.00 21.78 -3.34
N CYS A 104 -6.24 21.41 -2.32
CA CYS A 104 -5.58 20.12 -2.15
C CYS A 104 -6.55 19.02 -1.69
N GLY A 105 -7.71 19.37 -1.12
CA GLY A 105 -8.64 18.42 -0.50
C GLY A 105 -8.28 17.97 0.92
N SER A 106 -8.88 16.85 1.32
CA SER A 106 -8.88 16.29 2.68
C SER A 106 -8.17 14.95 2.84
N ASP A 107 -7.61 14.38 1.77
CA ASP A 107 -6.99 13.05 1.86
C ASP A 107 -5.57 13.10 2.45
N ARG A 108 -4.77 14.07 1.97
CA ARG A 108 -3.34 14.24 2.24
C ARG A 108 -3.01 15.66 2.69
N CYS A 109 -1.91 15.81 3.42
CA CYS A 109 -1.38 17.11 3.83
C CYS A 109 -0.89 17.94 2.65
N ILE A 110 -0.97 19.26 2.79
CA ILE A 110 -0.43 20.25 1.84
C ILE A 110 1.06 20.01 1.56
N SER A 111 1.80 19.46 2.53
CA SER A 111 3.21 19.07 2.39
C SER A 111 3.47 18.15 1.19
N TYR A 112 2.54 17.24 0.89
CA TYR A 112 2.59 16.36 -0.29
C TYR A 112 2.70 17.13 -1.60
N PHE A 113 2.01 18.28 -1.68
CA PHE A 113 2.02 19.15 -2.85
C PHE A 113 3.17 20.15 -2.83
N LEU A 114 3.67 20.54 -1.65
CA LEU A 114 4.79 21.48 -1.50
C LEU A 114 6.12 20.89 -2.01
N GLU A 115 6.35 19.60 -1.78
CA GLU A 115 7.58 18.93 -2.18
C GLU A 115 7.94 19.12 -3.67
N PRO A 116 7.08 18.71 -4.64
CA PRO A 116 7.42 18.86 -6.06
C PRO A 116 7.51 20.34 -6.46
N LEU A 117 6.75 21.23 -5.82
CA LEU A 117 6.84 22.67 -6.07
C LEU A 117 8.21 23.24 -5.69
N LEU A 118 8.76 22.82 -4.55
CA LEU A 118 10.08 23.25 -4.10
C LEU A 118 11.18 22.73 -5.03
N MET A 119 11.07 21.51 -5.54
CA MET A 119 12.02 20.96 -6.51
C MET A 119 11.99 21.70 -7.86
N LEU A 120 10.79 22.12 -8.31
CA LEU A 120 10.59 22.80 -9.61
C LEU A 120 10.82 24.30 -9.57
N ALA A 121 10.70 24.93 -8.39
CA ALA A 121 10.72 26.38 -8.23
C ALA A 121 11.92 27.09 -8.89
N PRO A 122 13.17 26.57 -8.75
CA PRO A 122 14.33 27.22 -9.36
C PRO A 122 14.21 27.35 -10.88
N PHE A 123 13.53 26.42 -11.55
CA PHE A 123 13.50 26.31 -13.01
C PHE A 123 12.27 26.96 -13.64
N CYS A 124 11.50 27.72 -12.86
CA CYS A 124 10.30 28.40 -13.35
C CYS A 124 10.62 29.69 -14.11
N LYS A 125 9.89 29.95 -15.20
CA LYS A 125 9.98 31.23 -15.93
C LYS A 125 9.53 32.44 -15.10
N TYR A 126 8.49 32.28 -14.29
CA TYR A 126 7.90 33.30 -13.42
C TYR A 126 7.89 32.82 -11.95
N PRO A 127 7.97 33.71 -10.95
CA PRO A 127 7.98 33.30 -9.56
C PRO A 127 6.65 32.63 -9.18
N ILE A 128 6.74 31.56 -8.39
CA ILE A 128 5.57 30.82 -7.92
C ILE A 128 4.96 31.58 -6.74
N ASN A 129 3.69 31.96 -6.85
CA ASN A 129 2.93 32.55 -5.75
C ASN A 129 1.58 31.83 -5.63
N ILE A 130 1.55 30.76 -4.82
CA ILE A 130 0.41 29.85 -4.75
C ILE A 130 -0.24 29.90 -3.38
N LYS A 131 -1.57 29.99 -3.36
CA LYS A 131 -2.38 29.80 -2.16
C LYS A 131 -2.94 28.38 -2.18
N LEU A 132 -2.41 27.52 -1.31
CA LEU A 132 -2.85 26.13 -1.13
C LEU A 132 -3.85 26.05 0.03
N GLN A 133 -4.97 25.39 -0.20
CA GLN A 133 -6.02 25.15 0.80
C GLN A 133 -6.16 23.64 1.03
N GLY A 134 -6.33 23.20 2.28
CA GLY A 134 -6.41 21.78 2.62
C GLY A 134 -5.94 21.47 4.03
N ILE A 135 -5.46 20.26 4.26
CA ILE A 135 -4.94 19.81 5.56
C ILE A 135 -3.48 20.26 5.74
N THR A 136 -3.15 20.86 6.88
CA THR A 136 -1.77 21.26 7.22
C THR A 136 -1.06 20.24 8.09
N ASN A 137 -1.80 19.48 8.89
CA ASN A 137 -1.28 18.53 9.88
C ASN A 137 -2.13 17.27 9.89
N ALA A 138 -1.50 16.11 9.70
CA ALA A 138 -2.10 14.80 9.88
C ALA A 138 -1.09 13.86 10.57
N PRO A 139 -1.54 12.86 11.32
CA PRO A 139 -0.64 11.83 11.85
C PRO A 139 0.05 11.06 10.73
N TYR A 140 1.29 10.64 10.98
CA TYR A 140 2.13 9.85 10.05
C TYR A 140 2.44 10.55 8.70
N GLU A 141 2.14 11.84 8.58
CA GLU A 141 2.48 12.66 7.41
C GLU A 141 3.28 13.89 7.86
N LEU A 142 4.13 14.38 6.96
CA LEU A 142 4.97 15.55 7.21
C LEU A 142 4.10 16.80 7.34
N SER A 143 4.31 17.64 8.37
CA SER A 143 3.59 18.91 8.46
C SER A 143 4.20 20.01 7.56
N VAL A 144 3.42 21.06 7.36
CA VAL A 144 3.89 22.27 6.65
C VAL A 144 5.00 22.99 7.43
N ASP A 145 4.99 22.91 8.77
CA ASP A 145 6.07 23.50 9.58
C ASP A 145 7.39 22.79 9.34
N THR A 146 7.36 21.45 9.23
CA THR A 146 8.54 20.64 8.97
C THR A 146 9.20 21.04 7.66
N ILE A 147 8.44 21.09 6.55
CA ILE A 147 8.99 21.54 5.26
C ILE A 147 9.55 22.96 5.38
N ARG A 148 8.84 23.88 6.03
CA ARG A 148 9.31 25.26 6.20
C ARG A 148 10.64 25.32 6.96
N ALA A 149 10.79 24.51 8.00
CA ALA A 149 11.94 24.59 8.90
C ALA A 149 13.15 23.77 8.44
N THR A 150 12.95 22.66 7.74
CA THR A 150 14.05 21.76 7.34
C THR A 150 14.39 21.88 5.86
N TRP A 151 13.39 22.02 4.97
CA TRP A 151 13.65 22.06 3.54
C TRP A 151 14.11 23.43 3.06
N LEU A 152 13.58 24.53 3.62
CA LEU A 152 14.00 25.87 3.22
C LEU A 152 15.47 26.17 3.56
N PRO A 153 16.03 25.78 4.73
CA PRO A 153 17.47 25.92 4.96
C PRO A 153 18.32 25.14 3.96
N VAL A 154 17.92 23.91 3.61
CA VAL A 154 18.61 23.12 2.58
C VAL A 154 18.54 23.84 1.23
N PHE A 155 17.35 24.31 0.84
CA PHE A 155 17.13 25.08 -0.38
C PHE A 155 18.03 26.32 -0.44
N ASN A 156 18.10 27.08 0.66
CA ASN A 156 18.90 28.31 0.77
C ASN A 156 20.41 28.05 0.71
N LYS A 157 20.89 26.84 1.03
CA LYS A 157 22.31 26.49 0.85
C LYS A 157 22.70 26.38 -0.62
N PHE A 158 21.81 25.86 -1.47
CA PHE A 158 22.05 25.73 -2.91
C PHE A 158 21.75 27.03 -3.69
N VAL A 159 20.98 27.94 -3.09
CA VAL A 159 20.43 29.12 -3.75
C VAL A 159 20.92 30.40 -3.06
N PHE A 160 21.75 31.17 -3.77
CA PHE A 160 22.14 32.52 -3.34
C PHE A 160 21.28 33.57 -4.06
N ALA A 161 20.06 33.78 -3.57
CA ALA A 161 19.15 34.81 -4.05
C ALA A 161 18.95 35.91 -3.00
N SER A 162 18.70 37.14 -3.45
CA SER A 162 18.33 38.27 -2.57
C SER A 162 16.96 38.08 -1.92
N ASP A 163 16.05 37.43 -2.65
CA ASP A 163 14.73 37.05 -2.16
C ASP A 163 14.76 35.57 -1.78
N LEU A 164 14.37 35.26 -0.54
CA LEU A 164 14.32 33.89 -0.04
C LEU A 164 12.93 33.29 -0.24
N PRO A 165 12.82 31.96 -0.42
CA PRO A 165 11.53 31.28 -0.43
C PRO A 165 10.80 31.47 0.91
N GLU A 166 9.51 31.78 0.86
CA GLU A 166 8.68 31.98 2.04
C GLU A 166 7.46 31.03 2.02
N ILE A 167 7.26 30.31 3.12
CA ILE A 167 6.06 29.52 3.38
C ILE A 167 5.32 30.13 4.57
N LYS A 168 4.20 30.80 4.30
CA LYS A 168 3.39 31.48 5.31
C LYS A 168 2.09 30.73 5.56
N ILE A 169 1.92 30.28 6.80
CA ILE A 169 0.71 29.58 7.25
C ILE A 169 -0.31 30.64 7.70
N VAL A 170 -1.39 30.80 6.94
CA VAL A 170 -2.45 31.78 7.22
C VAL A 170 -3.52 31.17 8.12
N ALA A 171 -3.88 29.92 7.87
CA ALA A 171 -4.82 29.14 8.68
C ALA A 171 -4.31 27.70 8.83
N ARG A 172 -4.54 27.12 10.01
CA ARG A 172 -4.23 25.72 10.34
C ARG A 172 -5.44 24.84 10.03
N GLY A 173 -5.23 23.63 9.52
CA GLY A 173 -6.30 22.66 9.27
C GLY A 173 -5.86 21.25 9.62
N TYR A 174 -6.42 20.67 10.67
CA TYR A 174 -6.16 19.28 11.03
C TYR A 174 -7.11 18.34 10.28
N LYS A 175 -6.65 17.10 10.02
CA LYS A 175 -7.51 15.99 9.57
C LYS A 175 -8.62 15.76 10.62
N PRO A 176 -9.90 15.48 10.25
CA PRO A 176 -10.44 15.08 8.94
C PRO A 176 -10.80 16.23 7.99
N ASP A 177 -11.52 17.26 8.45
CA ASP A 177 -12.15 18.26 7.57
C ASP A 177 -11.19 19.35 7.03
N GLY A 178 -9.96 19.41 7.55
CA GLY A 178 -8.94 20.37 7.10
C GLY A 178 -9.33 21.84 7.32
N GLY A 179 -9.35 22.62 6.24
CA GLY A 179 -9.62 24.07 6.27
C GLY A 179 -8.38 24.95 6.52
N GLY A 180 -7.19 24.39 6.36
CA GLY A 180 -5.93 25.12 6.43
C GLY A 180 -5.66 25.90 5.14
N CYS A 181 -4.84 26.95 5.26
CA CYS A 181 -4.47 27.81 4.16
C CYS A 181 -2.99 28.21 4.28
N VAL A 182 -2.22 27.92 3.25
CA VAL A 182 -0.78 28.20 3.16
C VAL A 182 -0.53 29.06 1.93
N LEU A 183 0.22 30.15 2.12
CA LEU A 183 0.73 30.98 1.04
C LEU A 183 2.20 30.59 0.80
N LEU A 184 2.48 30.18 -0.42
CA LEU A 184 3.80 29.80 -0.90
C LEU A 184 4.31 30.87 -1.86
N THR A 185 5.46 31.46 -1.55
CA THR A 185 6.17 32.39 -2.43
C THR A 185 7.56 31.84 -2.70
N LEU A 186 7.82 31.44 -3.94
CA LEU A 186 9.12 30.94 -4.38
C LEU A 186 9.69 31.86 -5.47
N PRO A 187 10.90 32.41 -5.25
CA PRO A 187 11.57 33.28 -6.20
C PRO A 187 12.09 32.49 -7.41
N ILE A 188 12.33 33.19 -8.52
CA ILE A 188 13.05 32.61 -9.66
C ILE A 188 14.54 32.54 -9.32
N ILE A 189 15.17 31.43 -9.65
CA ILE A 189 16.59 31.23 -9.42
C ILE A 189 17.25 30.93 -10.76
N ARG A 190 18.33 31.63 -11.08
CA ARG A 190 18.99 31.44 -12.38
C ARG A 190 19.95 30.27 -12.40
N THR A 191 20.68 30.07 -11.31
CA THR A 191 21.69 29.02 -11.18
C THR A 191 21.71 28.48 -9.76
N LEU A 192 21.84 27.15 -9.63
CA LEU A 192 22.12 26.48 -8.36
C LEU A 192 23.63 26.35 -8.21
N ARG A 193 24.14 26.58 -7.00
CA ARG A 193 25.57 26.43 -6.72
C ARG A 193 25.87 25.12 -6.00
N PRO A 194 26.99 24.46 -6.35
CA PRO A 194 27.44 23.29 -5.63
C PRO A 194 27.71 23.62 -4.17
N VAL A 195 27.33 22.72 -3.27
CA VAL A 195 27.46 22.91 -1.82
C VAL A 195 28.48 21.91 -1.27
N GLN A 196 29.27 22.35 -0.30
CA GLN A 196 30.14 21.50 0.51
C GLN A 196 29.68 21.56 1.98
N CYS A 197 28.89 20.57 2.40
CA CYS A 197 28.43 20.41 3.78
C CYS A 197 29.01 19.13 4.35
N LYS A 198 30.14 19.25 5.04
CA LYS A 198 30.87 18.12 5.63
C LYS A 198 30.85 18.13 7.16
N ILE A 199 30.62 19.28 7.77
CA ILE A 199 30.73 19.47 9.22
C ILE A 199 29.32 19.53 9.81
N LEU A 200 29.03 18.66 10.77
CA LEU A 200 27.75 18.60 11.49
C LEU A 200 27.55 19.83 12.39
N GLY A 201 28.61 20.23 13.08
CA GLY A 201 28.56 21.19 14.17
C GLY A 201 27.93 20.62 15.44
N LYS A 202 27.97 21.39 16.52
CA LYS A 202 27.28 21.04 17.77
C LYS A 202 25.88 21.62 17.78
N ILE A 203 24.93 20.94 18.42
CA ILE A 203 23.59 21.49 18.63
C ILE A 203 23.70 22.69 19.59
N CYS A 204 23.29 23.86 19.12
CA CYS A 204 23.41 25.10 19.91
C CYS A 204 22.13 25.43 20.66
N LYS A 205 20.97 25.13 20.08
CA LYS A 205 19.67 25.49 20.66
C LYS A 205 18.54 24.63 20.10
N ILE A 206 17.49 24.46 20.89
CA ILE A 206 16.23 23.84 20.46
C ILE A 206 15.13 24.90 20.44
N ARG A 207 14.40 24.94 19.33
CA ARG A 207 13.22 25.80 19.14
C ARG A 207 12.00 24.93 18.87
N GLY A 208 10.82 25.47 19.08
CA GLY A 208 9.60 24.72 18.81
C GLY A 208 8.34 25.57 18.77
N ILE A 209 7.29 24.96 18.24
CA ILE A 209 5.95 25.52 18.13
C ILE A 209 4.95 24.45 18.58
N ALA A 210 4.30 24.69 19.72
CA ALA A 210 3.14 23.93 20.16
C ALA A 210 1.90 24.49 19.45
N THR A 211 1.34 23.71 18.54
CA THR A 211 0.21 24.11 17.71
C THR A 211 -1.08 23.63 18.35
N VAL A 212 -2.06 24.54 18.47
CA VAL A 212 -3.35 24.24 19.10
C VAL A 212 -4.47 24.91 18.31
N SER A 213 -5.39 24.11 17.76
CA SER A 213 -6.54 24.60 17.02
C SER A 213 -7.85 24.12 17.61
N LYS A 214 -8.80 25.06 17.81
CA LYS A 214 -10.15 24.81 18.35
C LYS A 214 -10.22 24.01 19.66
N VAL A 215 -9.13 23.97 20.42
CA VAL A 215 -9.08 23.37 21.76
C VAL A 215 -8.44 24.32 22.78
N SER A 216 -8.50 23.95 24.06
CA SER A 216 -8.02 24.79 25.16
C SER A 216 -6.51 25.07 25.06
N PRO A 217 -6.04 26.31 25.28
CA PRO A 217 -4.61 26.62 25.31
C PRO A 217 -3.86 25.90 26.45
N SER A 218 -4.56 25.42 27.49
CA SER A 218 -3.93 24.62 28.56
C SER A 218 -3.27 23.35 28.04
N ILE A 219 -3.77 22.79 26.93
CA ILE A 219 -3.19 21.62 26.27
C ILE A 219 -1.79 21.93 25.74
N ALA A 220 -1.57 23.12 25.17
CA ALA A 220 -0.26 23.54 24.68
C ALA A 220 0.79 23.54 25.79
N HIS A 221 0.42 24.05 26.98
CA HIS A 221 1.33 24.12 28.11
C HIS A 221 1.70 22.73 28.66
N ARG A 222 0.77 21.78 28.65
CA ARG A 222 1.01 20.38 29.03
C ARG A 222 2.00 19.70 28.08
N ILE A 223 1.80 19.86 26.77
CA ILE A 223 2.72 19.39 25.72
C ILE A 223 4.13 19.97 25.93
N ILE A 224 4.22 21.29 26.14
CA ILE A 224 5.51 21.98 26.34
C ILE A 224 6.22 21.46 27.58
N HIS A 225 5.49 21.23 28.67
CA HIS A 225 6.07 20.70 29.91
C HIS A 225 6.69 19.32 29.67
N ALA A 226 5.94 18.39 29.07
CA ALA A 226 6.42 17.03 28.80
C ALA A 226 7.65 17.00 27.86
N ALA A 227 7.62 17.81 26.80
CA ALA A 227 8.76 17.91 25.89
C ALA A 227 10.00 18.51 26.56
N LYS A 228 9.83 19.57 27.36
CA LYS A 228 10.93 20.17 28.13
C LYS A 228 11.48 19.22 29.19
N GLU A 229 10.64 18.41 29.80
CA GLU A 229 11.05 17.39 30.78
C GLU A 229 11.98 16.36 30.14
N THR A 230 11.64 15.88 28.93
CA THR A 230 12.44 14.90 28.20
C THR A 230 13.77 15.48 27.70
N LEU A 231 13.79 16.75 27.27
CA LEU A 231 14.97 17.38 26.67
C LEU A 231 15.90 18.07 27.69
N ARG A 232 15.46 18.25 28.94
CA ARG A 232 16.18 19.00 29.98
C ARG A 232 17.59 18.47 30.24
N ASP A 233 17.74 17.15 30.18
CA ASP A 233 18.99 16.47 30.52
C ASP A 233 20.09 16.68 29.46
N TYR A 234 19.71 17.11 28.25
CA TYR A 234 20.63 17.27 27.13
C TYR A 234 21.04 18.73 26.90
N ILE A 235 20.09 19.68 26.91
CA ILE A 235 20.38 21.09 26.61
C ILE A 235 19.49 22.04 27.40
N ALA A 236 20.06 23.16 27.87
CA ALA A 236 19.33 24.16 28.63
C ALA A 236 18.54 25.15 27.76
N ASP A 237 19.05 25.51 26.56
CA ASP A 237 18.40 26.49 25.66
C ASP A 237 17.28 25.85 24.83
N ILE A 238 16.14 25.63 25.50
CA ILE A 238 14.91 25.10 24.89
C ILE A 238 13.82 26.16 24.95
N TYR A 239 13.41 26.66 23.78
CA TYR A 239 12.35 27.65 23.66
C TYR A 239 11.23 27.20 22.72
N ILE A 240 10.06 26.95 23.29
CA ILE A 240 8.87 26.49 22.57
C ILE A 240 7.78 27.56 22.69
N THR A 241 7.30 28.03 21.54
CA THR A 241 6.22 29.01 21.42
C THR A 241 4.86 28.33 21.30
N VAL A 242 3.78 29.03 21.65
CA VAL A 242 2.41 28.52 21.49
C VAL A 242 1.75 29.21 20.30
N ASP A 243 1.35 28.44 19.29
CA ASP A 243 0.55 28.90 18.15
C ASP A 243 -0.90 28.46 18.34
N GLN A 244 -1.70 29.31 18.98
CA GLN A 244 -3.13 29.06 19.18
C GLN A 244 -3.96 29.71 18.07
N ARG A 245 -4.81 28.92 17.41
CA ARG A 245 -5.73 29.39 16.38
C ARG A 245 -7.19 29.13 16.75
N LYS A 246 -8.04 30.15 16.55
CA LYS A 246 -9.49 30.12 16.80
C LYS A 246 -10.27 30.65 15.59
N GLY A 247 -11.56 30.31 15.53
CA GLY A 247 -12.44 30.72 14.44
C GLY A 247 -11.95 30.21 13.08
N ALA A 248 -12.08 31.05 12.03
CA ALA A 248 -11.68 30.68 10.67
C ALA A 248 -10.17 30.37 10.52
N SER A 249 -9.31 30.94 11.37
CA SER A 249 -7.86 30.68 11.34
C SER A 249 -7.45 29.29 11.87
N GLY A 250 -8.36 28.63 12.60
CA GLY A 250 -8.18 27.29 13.15
C GLY A 250 -8.80 26.18 12.29
N GLY A 251 -9.17 26.49 11.04
CA GLY A 251 -9.71 25.51 10.10
C GLY A 251 -11.06 24.94 10.54
N SER A 252 -11.35 23.72 10.10
CA SER A 252 -12.62 23.03 10.34
C SER A 252 -12.54 22.06 11.52
N SER A 253 -11.39 21.42 11.72
CA SER A 253 -11.19 20.39 12.75
C SER A 253 -10.39 20.89 13.95
N PRO A 254 -10.72 20.46 15.18
CA PRO A 254 -9.84 20.63 16.33
C PRO A 254 -8.65 19.68 16.27
N GLY A 255 -7.53 20.11 16.83
CA GLY A 255 -6.31 19.32 16.91
C GLY A 255 -5.23 20.05 17.68
N PHE A 256 -4.23 19.30 18.11
CA PHE A 256 -3.04 19.84 18.74
C PHE A 256 -1.81 19.04 18.33
N GLY A 257 -0.64 19.66 18.40
CA GLY A 257 0.61 18.99 18.09
C GLY A 257 1.81 19.78 18.58
N LEU A 258 2.95 19.13 18.54
CA LEU A 258 4.24 19.75 18.83
C LEU A 258 5.15 19.59 17.64
N PHE A 259 5.78 20.70 17.26
CA PHE A 259 6.86 20.74 16.29
C PHE A 259 8.12 21.27 16.97
N LEU A 260 9.22 20.53 16.90
CA LEU A 260 10.51 20.90 17.48
C LEU A 260 11.59 20.92 16.40
N THR A 261 12.57 21.80 16.58
CA THR A 261 13.75 21.91 15.72
C THR A 261 15.00 22.06 16.55
N ALA A 262 16.05 21.32 16.22
CA ALA A 262 17.38 21.50 16.76
C ALA A 262 18.28 22.17 15.72
N GLU A 263 18.88 23.31 16.08
CA GLU A 263 19.80 24.03 15.20
C GLU A 263 21.25 23.78 15.64
N THR A 264 22.13 23.46 14.69
CA THR A 264 23.57 23.33 14.93
C THR A 264 24.31 24.65 14.72
N THR A 265 25.56 24.72 15.19
CA THR A 265 26.46 25.87 14.95
C THR A 265 26.68 26.18 13.47
N GLU A 266 26.60 25.16 12.61
CA GLU A 266 26.77 25.25 11.15
C GLU A 266 25.45 25.54 10.41
N GLY A 267 24.37 25.83 11.13
CA GLY A 267 23.06 26.12 10.53
C GLY A 267 22.37 24.91 9.91
N ILE A 268 22.66 23.69 10.40
CA ILE A 268 21.89 22.49 10.09
C ILE A 268 20.70 22.42 11.03
N VAL A 269 19.56 21.96 10.52
CA VAL A 269 18.30 21.90 11.27
C VAL A 269 17.74 20.48 11.21
N TYR A 270 17.54 19.87 12.36
CA TYR A 270 16.80 18.62 12.53
C TYR A 270 15.40 18.92 13.06
N HIS A 271 14.43 18.05 12.81
CA HIS A 271 13.09 18.18 13.35
C HIS A 271 12.62 16.96 14.15
N GLY A 272 11.59 17.17 14.96
CA GLY A 272 10.76 16.10 15.52
C GLY A 272 9.34 16.61 15.68
N GLU A 273 8.34 15.80 15.31
CA GLU A 273 6.95 16.25 15.31
C GLU A 273 5.93 15.19 15.71
N ALA A 274 4.98 15.57 16.55
CA ALA A 274 3.87 14.69 16.89
C ALA A 274 2.56 15.47 16.89
N VAL A 275 1.50 14.81 16.42
CA VAL A 275 0.17 15.40 16.26
C VAL A 275 -0.87 14.49 16.90
N SER A 276 -1.92 15.10 17.45
CA SER A 276 -3.08 14.39 17.99
C SER A 276 -3.78 13.56 16.93
N LYS A 277 -4.33 12.41 17.32
CA LYS A 277 -5.17 11.59 16.46
C LYS A 277 -6.43 12.36 15.99
N PRO A 278 -6.93 12.12 14.76
CA PRO A 278 -8.15 12.72 14.25
C PRO A 278 -9.36 12.22 15.06
N LYS A 279 -10.46 12.98 15.02
CA LYS A 279 -11.69 12.66 15.76
C LYS A 279 -12.34 11.33 15.38
N ASP A 280 -12.19 10.92 14.12
CA ASP A 280 -12.91 9.77 13.56
C ASP A 280 -12.11 8.46 13.64
N GLU A 281 -10.86 8.52 14.13
CA GLU A 281 -10.01 7.34 14.26
C GLU A 281 -10.33 6.58 15.55
N GLN A 282 -10.54 5.26 15.43
CA GLN A 282 -10.86 4.41 16.58
C GLN A 282 -9.66 4.29 17.53
N GLY A 283 -9.90 4.53 18.82
CA GLY A 283 -8.90 4.33 19.88
C GLY A 283 -8.98 5.37 20.99
N ASN A 284 -8.08 5.24 21.97
CA ASN A 284 -7.99 6.21 23.06
C ASN A 284 -7.49 7.57 22.53
N PRO A 285 -8.07 8.69 23.00
CA PRO A 285 -7.62 10.02 22.62
C PRO A 285 -6.16 10.22 23.01
N ALA A 286 -5.38 10.82 22.12
CA ALA A 286 -3.98 11.11 22.39
C ALA A 286 -3.87 12.03 23.63
N VAL A 287 -3.04 11.63 24.59
CA VAL A 287 -2.73 12.44 25.76
C VAL A 287 -1.69 13.50 25.35
N PRO A 288 -1.88 14.78 25.72
CA PRO A 288 -0.96 15.83 25.28
C PRO A 288 0.46 15.67 25.81
N GLU A 289 0.64 15.10 27.00
CA GLU A 289 1.96 14.76 27.54
C GLU A 289 2.67 13.75 26.65
N ASP A 290 1.97 12.69 26.21
CA ASP A 290 2.52 11.68 25.31
C ASP A 290 2.93 12.29 23.96
N VAL A 291 2.12 13.19 23.40
CA VAL A 291 2.46 13.92 22.16
C VAL A 291 3.73 14.75 22.35
N GLY A 292 3.88 15.41 23.50
CA GLY A 292 5.10 16.16 23.84
C GLY A 292 6.33 15.26 23.96
N HIS A 293 6.18 14.10 24.61
CA HIS A 293 7.25 13.12 24.78
C HIS A 293 7.66 12.48 23.44
N ILE A 294 6.70 12.02 22.63
CA ILE A 294 6.96 11.41 21.31
C ILE A 294 7.69 12.38 20.38
N ALA A 295 7.27 13.64 20.31
CA ALA A 295 7.95 14.65 19.48
C ALA A 295 9.39 14.92 19.95
N ALA A 296 9.64 14.91 21.26
CA ALA A 296 10.98 15.04 21.80
C ALA A 296 11.85 13.81 21.48
N CYS A 297 11.32 12.60 21.63
CA CYS A 297 12.02 11.36 21.27
C CYS A 297 12.37 11.32 19.78
N GLN A 298 11.43 11.66 18.90
CA GLN A 298 11.70 11.71 17.45
C GLN A 298 12.78 12.73 17.10
N LEU A 299 12.81 13.90 17.76
CA LEU A 299 13.88 14.86 17.56
C LEU A 299 15.24 14.26 17.96
N LEU A 300 15.29 13.56 19.10
CA LEU A 300 16.50 12.87 19.56
C LEU A 300 16.91 11.75 18.61
N ASP A 301 15.97 10.99 18.05
CA ASP A 301 16.24 9.95 17.05
C ASP A 301 16.82 10.55 15.77
N GLN A 302 16.31 11.71 15.32
CA GLN A 302 16.86 12.44 14.16
C GLN A 302 18.26 12.99 14.43
N ILE A 303 18.49 13.51 15.64
CA ILE A 303 19.83 13.94 16.07
C ILE A 303 20.79 12.75 16.13
N PHE A 304 20.31 11.61 16.63
CA PHE A 304 21.09 10.37 16.74
C PHE A 304 21.44 9.79 15.38
N ALA A 305 20.52 9.87 14.41
CA ALA A 305 20.79 9.50 13.02
C ALA A 305 21.87 10.38 12.37
N GLY A 306 22.05 11.62 12.83
CA GLY A 306 23.16 12.47 12.41
C GLY A 306 23.09 12.93 10.95
N GLY A 307 24.24 13.33 10.41
CA GLY A 307 24.37 13.91 9.06
C GLY A 307 24.02 15.39 8.95
N CYS A 308 24.45 16.06 7.87
CA CYS A 308 24.22 17.50 7.67
C CYS A 308 22.82 17.84 7.14
N VAL A 309 21.95 16.85 6.95
CA VAL A 309 20.59 17.01 6.42
C VAL A 309 19.63 16.10 7.17
N ASP A 310 18.47 16.65 7.48
CA ASP A 310 17.35 15.93 8.06
C ASP A 310 16.86 14.79 7.15
N THR A 311 16.41 13.66 7.72
CA THR A 311 15.97 12.48 6.94
C THR A 311 14.91 12.84 5.88
N THR A 312 14.03 13.79 6.18
CA THR A 312 12.94 14.19 5.27
C THR A 312 13.40 15.08 4.11
N ALA A 313 14.47 15.85 4.30
CA ALA A 313 15.01 16.78 3.32
C ALA A 313 16.11 16.16 2.43
N GLN A 314 16.51 14.91 2.69
CA GLN A 314 17.53 14.18 1.93
C GLN A 314 17.24 14.18 0.43
N ALA A 315 15.99 13.88 0.03
CA ALA A 315 15.59 13.84 -1.38
C ALA A 315 15.76 15.18 -2.10
N LEU A 316 15.47 16.30 -1.42
CA LEU A 316 15.67 17.65 -1.97
C LEU A 316 17.16 17.95 -2.16
N ALA A 317 17.99 17.65 -1.14
CA ALA A 317 19.43 17.88 -1.20
C ALA A 317 20.07 17.13 -2.39
N VAL A 318 19.79 15.84 -2.51
CA VAL A 318 20.31 15.00 -3.61
C VAL A 318 19.81 15.52 -4.96
N THR A 319 18.54 15.89 -5.07
CA THR A 319 17.98 16.46 -6.31
C THR A 319 18.73 17.72 -6.74
N PHE A 320 18.98 18.65 -5.82
CA PHE A 320 19.70 19.88 -6.14
C PHE A 320 21.17 19.65 -6.45
N MET A 321 21.82 18.66 -5.83
CA MET A 321 23.20 18.27 -6.18
C MET A 321 23.32 17.82 -7.64
N VAL A 322 22.31 17.14 -8.20
CA VAL A 322 22.28 16.74 -9.63
C VAL A 322 22.10 17.94 -10.56
N LEU A 323 21.25 18.88 -10.16
CA LEU A 323 20.85 20.01 -11.00
C LEU A 323 21.80 21.22 -10.90
N CYS A 324 22.83 21.15 -10.06
CA CYS A 324 23.91 22.14 -10.00
C CYS A 324 24.80 22.09 -11.25
N GLU A 325 25.55 23.18 -11.47
CA GLU A 325 26.60 23.22 -12.51
C GLU A 325 27.72 22.19 -12.23
N LYS A 326 28.61 21.96 -13.21
CA LYS A 326 29.58 20.84 -13.34
C LYS A 326 30.70 20.78 -12.29
N ASP A 327 30.38 21.01 -11.02
CA ASP A 327 31.29 20.99 -9.89
C ASP A 327 30.84 19.94 -8.86
N VAL A 328 31.82 19.42 -8.12
CA VAL A 328 31.57 18.36 -7.13
C VAL A 328 30.86 18.93 -5.91
N SER A 329 29.58 18.62 -5.78
CA SER A 329 28.85 18.82 -4.53
C SER A 329 29.17 17.70 -3.55
N THR A 330 29.47 18.07 -2.31
CA THR A 330 29.70 17.13 -1.21
C THR A 330 28.76 17.41 -0.07
N TYR A 331 28.05 16.37 0.37
CA TYR A 331 27.13 16.49 1.48
C TYR A 331 27.25 15.26 2.38
N LEU A 332 27.35 15.48 3.68
CA LEU A 332 27.33 14.42 4.69
C LEU A 332 25.88 14.08 5.01
N PHE A 333 25.52 12.81 4.83
CA PHE A 333 24.20 12.28 5.16
C PHE A 333 24.33 11.39 6.40
N GLY A 334 23.26 11.32 7.20
CA GLY A 334 23.06 10.22 8.13
C GLY A 334 22.59 8.97 7.37
N PRO A 335 22.01 7.97 8.05
CA PRO A 335 21.39 6.82 7.42
C PRO A 335 20.44 7.23 6.28
N LEU A 336 20.59 6.59 5.13
CA LEU A 336 19.76 6.86 3.97
C LEU A 336 18.35 6.30 4.18
N SER A 337 17.35 7.18 4.10
CA SER A 337 15.96 6.74 4.08
C SER A 337 15.64 5.94 2.81
N ALA A 338 14.70 5.00 2.90
CA ALA A 338 14.15 4.31 1.73
C ALA A 338 13.70 5.33 0.66
N TYR A 339 13.05 6.42 1.09
CA TYR A 339 12.64 7.51 0.21
C TYR A 339 13.80 8.12 -0.59
N CYS A 340 14.94 8.35 0.06
CA CYS A 340 16.14 8.87 -0.59
C CYS A 340 16.80 7.84 -1.52
N ILE A 341 16.79 6.56 -1.18
CA ILE A 341 17.31 5.49 -2.05
C ILE A 341 16.54 5.46 -3.38
N TYR A 342 15.21 5.58 -3.33
CA TYR A 342 14.39 5.72 -4.53
C TYR A 342 14.68 7.00 -5.29
N THR A 343 14.92 8.12 -4.61
CA THR A 343 15.37 9.36 -5.24
C THR A 343 16.64 9.12 -6.06
N LEU A 344 17.66 8.49 -5.48
CA LEU A 344 18.93 8.19 -6.15
C LEU A 344 18.72 7.32 -7.40
N ARG A 345 17.86 6.28 -7.31
CA ARG A 345 17.50 5.41 -8.44
C ARG A 345 16.78 6.18 -9.55
N ASN A 346 15.81 7.01 -9.18
CA ASN A 346 15.08 7.85 -10.13
C ASN A 346 16.03 8.84 -10.81
N LEU A 347 16.92 9.49 -10.06
CA LEU A 347 17.89 10.43 -10.62
C LEU A 347 18.85 9.75 -11.60
N LYS A 348 19.34 8.54 -11.30
CA LYS A 348 20.11 7.74 -12.25
C LYS A 348 19.31 7.43 -13.52
N LYS A 349 18.01 7.15 -13.41
CA LYS A 349 17.15 6.81 -14.55
C LYS A 349 16.80 8.01 -15.44
N TYR A 350 16.59 9.18 -14.87
CA TYR A 350 16.18 10.39 -15.62
C TYR A 350 17.36 11.25 -16.09
N PHE A 351 18.45 11.30 -15.31
CA PHE A 351 19.59 12.18 -15.58
C PHE A 351 20.89 11.42 -15.83
N GLU A 352 20.90 10.09 -15.75
CA GLU A 352 22.09 9.23 -15.94
C GLU A 352 23.27 9.56 -15.00
N ILE A 353 22.98 10.25 -13.89
CA ILE A 353 23.97 10.65 -12.89
C ILE A 353 24.05 9.61 -11.78
N THR A 354 25.28 9.23 -11.43
CA THR A 354 25.59 8.33 -10.32
C THR A 354 26.24 9.10 -9.18
N PHE A 355 25.94 8.68 -7.95
CA PHE A 355 26.52 9.24 -6.74
C PHE A 355 27.61 8.32 -6.23
N LYS A 356 28.73 8.91 -5.82
CA LYS A 356 29.76 8.22 -5.07
C LYS A 356 29.45 8.36 -3.58
N ILE A 357 29.28 7.25 -2.90
CA ILE A 357 29.01 7.20 -1.46
C ILE A 357 30.27 6.64 -0.81
N ASP A 358 30.96 7.47 -0.03
CA ASP A 358 32.14 7.08 0.73
C ASP A 358 31.78 6.98 2.22
N ASN A 359 32.38 6.05 2.97
CA ASN A 359 32.21 6.03 4.41
C ASN A 359 32.97 7.23 5.02
N TRP A 360 32.30 8.00 5.87
CA TRP A 360 32.86 9.18 6.53
C TRP A 360 34.06 8.81 7.42
N ASN A 361 33.99 7.67 8.12
CA ASN A 361 35.04 7.21 9.01
C ASN A 361 36.36 6.89 8.29
N GLU A 362 36.28 6.44 7.04
CA GLU A 362 37.47 6.11 6.24
C GLU A 362 38.16 7.37 5.69
N LEU A 363 37.43 8.49 5.58
CA LEU A 363 37.94 9.76 5.05
C LEU A 363 38.57 10.67 6.11
N CYS A 364 38.13 10.58 7.38
CA CYS A 364 38.62 11.40 8.49
C CYS A 364 39.90 10.87 9.17
N GLY A 365 40.76 10.16 8.43
CA GLY A 365 41.98 9.53 8.95
C GLY A 365 42.73 10.38 10.00
N ASN A 366 42.79 9.86 11.22
CA ASN A 366 43.72 10.17 12.31
C ASN A 366 43.79 11.57 12.96
N GLU A 367 43.04 12.61 12.59
CA GLU A 367 43.18 13.94 13.26
C GLU A 367 42.05 14.34 14.23
N GLU A 368 40.81 13.87 14.08
CA GLU A 368 39.68 14.29 14.95
C GLU A 368 39.27 13.27 16.04
N GLN A 369 39.84 12.06 16.04
CA GLN A 369 39.58 11.02 17.07
C GLN A 369 39.97 11.43 18.50
N ARG A 370 40.61 12.60 18.71
CA ARG A 370 40.99 13.10 20.04
C ARG A 370 39.92 13.89 20.78
N LEU A 371 38.77 14.22 20.19
CA LEU A 371 37.82 15.20 20.78
C LEU A 371 36.45 14.64 21.23
N MET A 372 36.15 13.35 21.07
CA MET A 372 34.94 12.75 21.65
C MET A 372 35.22 11.33 22.17
N GLU A 373 35.77 11.22 23.39
CA GLU A 373 35.71 9.98 24.16
C GLU A 373 34.35 9.89 24.87
N VAL A 374 33.33 9.36 24.18
CA VAL A 374 32.17 8.72 24.81
C VAL A 374 32.04 7.33 24.17
N PRO A 375 31.96 6.24 24.94
CA PRO A 375 32.05 4.89 24.39
C PRO A 375 30.71 4.50 23.77
N VAL A 376 30.57 4.59 22.44
CA VAL A 376 29.40 4.08 21.73
C VAL A 376 29.83 3.40 20.43
N VAL A 377 29.32 2.17 20.27
CA VAL A 377 29.31 1.22 19.13
C VAL A 377 29.41 1.91 17.75
N PRO A 378 30.14 1.35 16.74
CA PRO A 378 30.64 2.11 15.58
C PRO A 378 29.54 2.75 14.73
N TRP A 379 29.79 3.99 14.30
CA TRP A 379 28.87 4.90 13.61
C TRP A 379 29.03 4.72 12.10
N ASP A 380 27.99 4.40 11.34
CA ASP A 380 28.08 4.32 9.86
C ASP A 380 27.58 5.64 9.22
N ASP A 381 28.42 6.67 9.26
CA ASP A 381 28.19 7.95 8.56
C ASP A 381 28.64 7.85 7.08
N PHE A 382 27.88 8.39 6.13
CA PHE A 382 28.20 8.32 4.70
C PHE A 382 28.34 9.72 4.05
N LEU A 383 29.44 9.94 3.34
CA LEU A 383 29.74 11.14 2.57
C LEU A 383 29.34 10.92 1.10
N ILE A 384 28.37 11.68 0.59
CA ILE A 384 27.94 11.60 -0.80
C ILE A 384 28.66 12.66 -1.64
N LYS A 385 29.40 12.21 -2.66
CA LYS A 385 30.08 13.00 -3.69
C LYS A 385 29.35 12.83 -5.03
N CYS A 386 28.99 13.93 -5.68
CA CYS A 386 28.53 13.93 -7.08
C CYS A 386 29.72 14.36 -7.97
N ALA A 387 30.15 13.54 -8.93
CA ALA A 387 31.18 13.93 -9.90
C ALA A 387 30.62 13.78 -11.32
N SER A 388 30.74 14.83 -12.13
CA SER A 388 30.46 14.77 -13.57
C SER A 388 31.45 13.80 -14.22
N VAL A 389 30.93 12.76 -14.87
CA VAL A 389 31.71 11.67 -15.46
C VAL A 389 32.72 12.20 -16.48
N GLY A 390 33.99 11.95 -16.20
CA GLY A 390 35.12 12.26 -17.06
C GLY A 390 36.41 11.65 -16.49
N GLY A 391 36.43 10.33 -16.34
CA GLY A 391 37.64 9.61 -15.94
C GLY A 391 37.35 8.23 -15.39
N GLU A 392 37.82 7.20 -16.10
CA GLU A 392 37.98 5.84 -15.56
C GLU A 392 38.91 5.91 -14.34
N VAL A 393 38.45 5.48 -13.17
CA VAL A 393 39.32 5.28 -12.00
C VAL A 393 38.97 3.96 -11.32
N ASN A 394 39.97 3.09 -11.26
CA ASN A 394 39.99 1.78 -10.62
C ASN A 394 39.58 1.85 -9.14
N MET A 395 38.71 0.90 -8.75
CA MET A 395 38.11 0.75 -7.43
C MET A 395 39.03 0.07 -6.39
N PRO A 396 38.72 0.22 -5.10
CA PRO A 396 38.46 -0.92 -4.23
C PRO A 396 36.96 -0.89 -3.87
N GLY A 397 36.17 -1.76 -4.50
CA GLY A 397 34.71 -1.77 -4.39
C GLY A 397 34.22 -2.82 -3.38
N LEU A 398 33.00 -2.63 -2.86
CA LEU A 398 32.17 -3.67 -2.25
C LEU A 398 32.24 -4.96 -3.08
N LEU A 399 32.20 -6.13 -2.42
CA LEU A 399 32.18 -7.40 -3.14
C LEU A 399 30.94 -7.47 -4.04
N GLU A 400 31.07 -8.13 -5.19
CA GLU A 400 29.98 -8.36 -6.14
C GLU A 400 28.75 -9.02 -5.47
N SER A 401 28.98 -9.84 -4.44
CA SER A 401 27.94 -10.47 -3.63
C SER A 401 27.17 -9.50 -2.72
N GLU A 402 27.83 -8.46 -2.21
CA GLU A 402 27.19 -7.42 -1.39
C GLU A 402 26.35 -6.48 -2.27
N TRP A 403 26.84 -6.19 -3.47
CA TRP A 403 26.09 -5.42 -4.47
C TRP A 403 24.81 -6.12 -4.91
N GLU A 404 24.86 -7.41 -5.21
CA GLU A 404 23.68 -8.16 -5.65
C GLU A 404 22.67 -8.34 -4.49
N TRP A 405 23.16 -8.49 -3.26
CA TRP A 405 22.32 -8.54 -2.05
C TRP A 405 21.51 -7.26 -1.85
N LEU A 406 22.18 -6.10 -1.89
CA LEU A 406 21.54 -4.80 -1.75
C LEU A 406 20.53 -4.53 -2.87
N LYS A 407 20.85 -4.95 -4.10
CA LYS A 407 19.97 -4.81 -5.26
C LYS A 407 18.66 -5.58 -5.06
N GLN A 408 18.72 -6.86 -4.69
CA GLN A 408 17.54 -7.70 -4.48
C GLN A 408 16.72 -7.29 -3.25
N LEU A 409 17.36 -6.87 -2.15
CA LEU A 409 16.64 -6.35 -0.97
C LEU A 409 15.80 -5.11 -1.31
N CYS A 410 16.35 -4.24 -2.15
CA CYS A 410 15.67 -3.03 -2.55
C CYS A 410 14.63 -3.26 -3.66
N GLU A 411 14.59 -4.44 -4.31
CA GLU A 411 13.44 -4.87 -5.13
C GLU A 411 12.32 -5.42 -4.23
N LEU A 412 12.66 -5.96 -3.05
CA LEU A 412 11.70 -6.47 -2.08
C LEU A 412 11.00 -5.38 -1.26
N ALA A 413 11.70 -4.27 -1.00
CA ALA A 413 11.15 -3.11 -0.30
C ALA A 413 10.00 -2.41 -1.08
N ASP A 414 9.83 -2.72 -2.38
CA ASP A 414 8.77 -2.18 -3.23
C ASP A 414 7.37 -2.80 -2.97
N GLU A 415 7.26 -3.88 -2.17
CA GLU A 415 6.01 -4.64 -1.94
C GLU A 415 5.32 -4.41 -0.57
N ASP A 416 5.27 -3.17 -0.06
CA ASP A 416 4.55 -2.80 1.20
C ASP A 416 4.97 -3.60 2.46
N CYS A 417 6.22 -4.04 2.53
CA CYS A 417 6.73 -4.82 3.65
C CYS A 417 7.03 -3.94 4.88
N CYS A 418 6.45 -4.27 6.04
CA CYS A 418 6.94 -3.80 7.34
C CYS A 418 8.31 -4.43 7.61
N SER A 419 9.39 -3.79 7.13
CA SER A 419 10.76 -4.28 7.28
C SER A 419 11.55 -3.46 8.29
N GLU A 420 12.14 -4.15 9.26
CA GLU A 420 13.21 -3.60 10.10
C GLU A 420 14.53 -4.05 9.50
N VAL A 421 15.32 -3.10 9.03
CA VAL A 421 16.64 -3.33 8.44
C VAL A 421 17.69 -2.93 9.48
N ASN A 422 18.62 -3.83 9.79
CA ASN A 422 19.74 -3.52 10.68
C ASN A 422 20.70 -2.53 9.99
N ASN A 423 21.37 -1.66 10.75
CA ASN A 423 22.22 -0.56 10.27
C ASN A 423 23.28 -0.97 9.23
N LEU A 424 23.70 -2.24 9.23
CA LEU A 424 24.70 -2.79 8.30
C LEU A 424 24.10 -3.43 7.03
N PHE A 425 22.77 -3.43 6.84
CA PHE A 425 22.06 -4.13 5.75
C PHE A 425 22.36 -5.65 5.64
N GLN A 426 23.10 -6.21 6.59
CA GLN A 426 23.46 -7.64 6.65
C GLN A 426 22.32 -8.50 7.20
N GLN A 427 21.30 -7.89 7.81
CA GLN A 427 20.14 -8.58 8.34
C GLN A 427 18.88 -7.77 8.05
N VAL A 428 17.86 -8.45 7.52
CA VAL A 428 16.55 -7.85 7.24
C VAL A 428 15.45 -8.71 7.85
N THR A 429 14.55 -8.08 8.60
CA THR A 429 13.38 -8.75 9.19
C THR A 429 12.12 -8.25 8.50
N PHE A 430 11.37 -9.15 7.88
CA PHE A 430 10.04 -8.90 7.34
C PHE A 430 9.00 -9.40 8.34
N THR A 431 8.03 -8.56 8.68
CA THR A 431 6.92 -8.94 9.54
C THR A 431 5.61 -8.85 8.76
N LEU A 432 4.90 -9.97 8.64
CA LEU A 432 3.59 -10.07 7.98
C LEU A 432 2.52 -10.28 9.06
N ARG A 433 1.50 -9.43 9.11
CA ARG A 433 0.34 -9.60 10.00
C ARG A 433 -0.86 -9.99 9.18
N LEU A 434 -1.36 -11.22 9.39
CA LEU A 434 -2.59 -11.72 8.78
C LEU A 434 -3.69 -11.82 9.85
N ASP A 435 -4.88 -12.29 9.45
CA ASP A 435 -6.08 -12.28 10.30
C ASP A 435 -5.92 -13.13 11.56
N ALA A 436 -5.28 -14.30 11.46
CA ALA A 436 -5.16 -15.23 12.59
C ALA A 436 -3.86 -15.05 13.39
N SER A 437 -2.74 -14.69 12.75
CA SER A 437 -1.43 -14.58 13.43
C SER A 437 -0.42 -13.66 12.73
N SER A 438 0.66 -13.32 13.45
CA SER A 438 1.81 -12.59 12.92
C SER A 438 2.96 -13.52 12.57
N TYR A 439 3.48 -13.39 11.35
CA TYR A 439 4.59 -14.17 10.79
C TYR A 439 5.82 -13.29 10.61
N PHE A 440 7.02 -13.83 10.80
CA PHE A 440 8.25 -13.11 10.49
C PHE A 440 9.23 -13.95 9.67
N LEU A 441 9.98 -13.25 8.81
CA LEU A 441 11.06 -13.78 8.00
C LEU A 441 12.31 -12.92 8.21
N LYS A 442 13.34 -13.49 8.83
CA LYS A 442 14.64 -12.85 9.00
C LYS A 442 15.63 -13.45 8.02
N LEU A 443 16.25 -12.59 7.21
CA LEU A 443 17.27 -12.98 6.26
C LEU A 443 18.62 -12.40 6.70
N HIS A 444 19.66 -13.22 6.73
CA HIS A 444 21.03 -12.78 6.95
C HIS A 444 21.86 -12.98 5.70
N TRP A 445 22.65 -11.96 5.37
CA TRP A 445 23.56 -11.97 4.24
C TRP A 445 24.68 -13.02 4.43
N THR A 446 25.06 -13.67 3.33
CA THR A 446 26.19 -14.60 3.29
C THR A 446 27.18 -14.21 2.19
N LYS A 447 28.48 -14.45 2.43
CA LYS A 447 29.55 -14.06 1.50
C LYS A 447 29.44 -14.68 0.10
N PHE A 448 28.73 -15.80 -0.01
CA PHE A 448 28.56 -16.58 -1.25
C PHE A 448 27.23 -16.29 -1.98
N PHE A 449 26.46 -15.30 -1.53
CA PHE A 449 25.27 -14.82 -2.22
C PHE A 449 25.64 -14.24 -3.61
N PRO A 450 24.85 -14.43 -4.68
CA PRO A 450 23.57 -15.13 -4.79
C PRO A 450 23.69 -16.65 -5.07
N ALA A 451 24.91 -17.20 -5.16
CA ALA A 451 25.10 -18.62 -5.48
C ALA A 451 24.62 -19.56 -4.36
N VAL A 452 24.61 -19.09 -3.12
CA VAL A 452 24.04 -19.77 -1.96
C VAL A 452 22.94 -18.89 -1.36
N SER A 453 21.88 -19.52 -0.84
CA SER A 453 20.80 -18.79 -0.17
C SER A 453 21.32 -17.99 1.02
N PRO A 454 20.62 -16.88 1.36
CA PRO A 454 20.82 -16.25 2.66
C PRO A 454 20.39 -17.18 3.79
N GLU A 455 20.90 -16.92 4.99
CA GLU A 455 20.45 -17.64 6.18
C GLU A 455 19.05 -17.15 6.57
N VAL A 456 18.08 -18.08 6.52
CA VAL A 456 16.65 -17.79 6.73
C VAL A 456 16.22 -18.24 8.13
N VAL A 457 15.62 -17.34 8.90
CA VAL A 457 15.03 -17.62 10.21
C VAL A 457 13.57 -17.17 10.23
N THR A 458 12.63 -18.07 10.52
CA THR A 458 11.19 -17.78 10.56
C THR A 458 10.56 -18.32 11.85
N ASN A 459 9.38 -17.81 12.21
CA ASN A 459 8.54 -18.45 13.23
C ASN A 459 7.74 -19.65 12.70
N LEU A 460 7.86 -19.98 11.41
CA LEU A 460 7.27 -21.16 10.80
C LEU A 460 8.13 -22.42 11.01
N GLY A 461 9.33 -22.31 11.58
CA GLY A 461 10.19 -23.46 11.87
C GLY A 461 10.45 -24.33 10.65
N SER A 462 10.25 -25.65 10.78
CA SER A 462 10.41 -26.65 9.73
C SER A 462 9.30 -26.65 8.66
N ALA A 463 8.18 -25.92 8.87
CA ALA A 463 7.09 -25.83 7.90
C ALA A 463 7.49 -25.05 6.64
N PHE A 464 8.44 -24.11 6.76
CA PHE A 464 8.95 -23.36 5.63
C PHE A 464 10.26 -23.99 5.10
N GLN A 465 10.11 -25.00 4.24
CA GLN A 465 11.25 -25.56 3.50
C GLN A 465 11.45 -24.80 2.19
N HIS A 466 12.67 -24.32 1.95
CA HIS A 466 13.02 -23.68 0.68
C HIS A 466 14.21 -24.40 0.04
N SER A 467 14.16 -24.57 -1.27
CA SER A 467 15.31 -24.94 -2.09
C SER A 467 15.76 -23.71 -2.86
N TRP A 468 17.07 -23.47 -2.91
CA TRP A 468 17.67 -22.32 -3.59
C TRP A 468 18.37 -22.78 -4.85
N GLN A 469 17.91 -22.30 -6.00
CA GLN A 469 18.52 -22.55 -7.30
C GLN A 469 19.21 -21.29 -7.84
N ASN A 470 20.11 -21.44 -8.82
CA ASN A 470 20.91 -20.34 -9.38
C ASN A 470 20.12 -19.16 -9.98
N ASN A 471 18.80 -19.29 -10.18
CA ASN A 471 17.91 -18.23 -10.67
C ASN A 471 16.93 -17.70 -9.61
N ASP A 472 16.97 -18.22 -8.38
CA ASP A 472 16.10 -17.73 -7.32
C ASP A 472 16.57 -16.36 -6.82
N THR A 473 15.60 -15.49 -6.55
CA THR A 473 15.81 -14.13 -6.01
C THR A 473 15.21 -14.03 -4.62
N LEU A 474 15.62 -13.02 -3.84
CA LEU A 474 14.98 -12.73 -2.55
C LEU A 474 13.47 -12.51 -2.72
N CYS A 475 13.04 -11.88 -3.81
CA CYS A 475 11.62 -11.65 -4.11
C CYS A 475 10.86 -12.97 -4.25
N SER A 476 11.43 -13.93 -5.00
CA SER A 476 10.83 -15.26 -5.13
C SER A 476 10.78 -16.03 -3.78
N LEU A 477 11.79 -15.86 -2.93
CA LEU A 477 11.81 -16.45 -1.59
C LEU A 477 10.71 -15.83 -0.70
N TYR A 478 10.53 -14.51 -0.77
CA TYR A 478 9.51 -13.80 -0.02
C TYR A 478 8.09 -14.15 -0.49
N HIS A 479 7.83 -14.22 -1.80
CA HIS A 479 6.53 -14.66 -2.31
C HIS A 479 6.18 -16.08 -1.87
N ARG A 480 7.14 -17.02 -1.90
CA ARG A 480 6.94 -18.38 -1.35
C ARG A 480 6.62 -18.35 0.14
N PHE A 481 7.28 -17.48 0.90
CA PHE A 481 7.00 -17.28 2.32
C PHE A 481 5.60 -16.74 2.56
N VAL A 482 5.18 -15.70 1.83
CA VAL A 482 3.84 -15.11 1.92
C VAL A 482 2.76 -16.13 1.54
N GLU A 483 2.95 -16.88 0.46
CA GLU A 483 2.01 -17.92 0.02
C GLU A 483 1.84 -19.00 1.10
N CYS A 484 2.94 -19.45 1.71
CA CYS A 484 2.90 -20.40 2.82
C CYS A 484 2.16 -19.82 4.04
N CYS A 485 2.46 -18.57 4.42
CA CYS A 485 1.77 -17.89 5.52
C CYS A 485 0.26 -17.78 5.27
N MET A 486 -0.16 -17.40 4.06
CA MET A 486 -1.57 -17.27 3.70
C MET A 486 -2.33 -18.60 3.79
N ARG A 487 -1.72 -19.70 3.34
CA ARG A 487 -2.33 -21.03 3.43
C ARG A 487 -2.51 -21.49 4.88
N ILE A 488 -1.48 -21.31 5.71
CA ILE A 488 -1.54 -21.64 7.14
C ILE A 488 -2.58 -20.76 7.85
N ASP A 489 -2.60 -19.45 7.58
CA ASP A 489 -3.56 -18.51 8.19
C ASP A 489 -5.01 -18.86 7.81
N GLN A 490 -5.25 -19.26 6.57
CA GLN A 490 -6.56 -19.74 6.10
C GLN A 490 -6.98 -21.03 6.81
N ALA A 491 -6.07 -22.01 6.96
CA ALA A 491 -6.35 -23.25 7.68
C ALA A 491 -6.69 -22.96 9.17
N VAL A 492 -5.90 -22.11 9.83
CA VAL A 492 -6.17 -21.69 11.22
C VAL A 492 -7.50 -20.97 11.33
N LYS A 493 -7.84 -20.10 10.38
CA LYS A 493 -9.12 -19.38 10.35
C LYS A 493 -10.30 -20.35 10.27
N LEU A 494 -10.24 -21.36 9.40
CA LEU A 494 -11.25 -22.41 9.31
C LEU A 494 -11.37 -23.24 10.59
N CYS A 495 -10.25 -23.55 11.25
CA CYS A 495 -10.24 -24.24 12.54
C CYS A 495 -10.66 -23.35 13.71
N SER A 496 -10.62 -22.03 13.55
CA SER A 496 -11.04 -21.05 14.57
C SER A 496 -12.53 -20.75 14.54
N ASP A 497 -13.17 -20.87 13.36
CA ASP A 497 -14.59 -20.61 13.13
C ASP A 497 -15.48 -21.79 13.59
N VAL A 498 -15.28 -22.20 14.84
CA VAL A 498 -16.00 -23.33 15.46
C VAL A 498 -17.23 -22.84 16.21
N LYS A 499 -18.35 -23.56 16.04
CA LYS A 499 -19.63 -23.23 16.70
C LYS A 499 -19.67 -23.81 18.12
N TYR A 500 -20.54 -23.24 18.97
CA TYR A 500 -20.83 -23.79 20.30
C TYR A 500 -21.19 -25.29 20.21
N PRO A 501 -20.60 -26.18 21.04
CA PRO A 501 -19.93 -25.95 22.32
C PRO A 501 -18.41 -25.75 22.26
N PHE A 502 -17.83 -25.67 21.06
CA PHE A 502 -16.39 -25.53 20.89
C PHE A 502 -15.93 -24.09 21.03
N THR A 503 -14.72 -23.89 21.56
CA THR A 503 -14.04 -22.61 21.61
C THR A 503 -12.59 -22.82 21.22
N PHE A 504 -12.13 -22.10 20.19
CA PHE A 504 -10.73 -22.14 19.77
C PHE A 504 -9.83 -21.54 20.87
N MET A 505 -8.78 -22.27 21.26
CA MET A 505 -7.88 -21.83 22.34
C MET A 505 -6.54 -21.34 21.79
N LYS A 506 -5.84 -22.19 21.05
CA LYS A 506 -4.53 -21.93 20.50
C LYS A 506 -4.22 -22.89 19.36
N TRP A 507 -3.21 -22.53 18.56
CA TRP A 507 -2.62 -23.40 17.56
C TRP A 507 -1.10 -23.31 17.61
N ALA A 508 -0.43 -24.32 17.08
CA ALA A 508 1.01 -24.36 16.84
C ALA A 508 1.30 -25.22 15.59
N ILE A 509 2.49 -25.09 15.01
CA ILE A 509 2.95 -26.03 14.00
C ILE A 509 3.33 -27.33 14.72
N ASP A 510 2.99 -28.46 14.11
CA ASP A 510 3.29 -29.76 14.69
C ASP A 510 4.81 -30.05 14.68
N GLU A 511 5.35 -30.60 15.76
CA GLU A 511 6.79 -30.87 15.89
C GLU A 511 7.23 -32.09 15.08
N ASP A 512 6.31 -33.04 14.86
CA ASP A 512 6.58 -34.31 14.17
C ASP A 512 6.31 -34.20 12.65
N ASP A 513 5.29 -33.44 12.24
CA ASP A 513 4.98 -33.18 10.82
C ASP A 513 4.81 -31.69 10.46
N PRO A 514 5.77 -31.09 9.73
CA PRO A 514 5.69 -29.70 9.30
C PRO A 514 4.55 -29.37 8.32
N THR A 515 3.89 -30.37 7.72
CA THR A 515 2.69 -30.15 6.88
C THR A 515 1.40 -30.04 7.69
N CYS A 516 1.48 -30.13 9.02
CA CYS A 516 0.32 -30.12 9.91
C CYS A 516 0.36 -28.99 10.94
N ILE A 517 -0.82 -28.54 11.36
CA ILE A 517 -1.03 -27.63 12.48
C ILE A 517 -1.70 -28.38 13.64
N ALA A 518 -1.15 -28.22 14.83
CA ALA A 518 -1.73 -28.69 16.07
C ALA A 518 -2.70 -27.63 16.62
N VAL A 519 -3.99 -27.96 16.63
CA VAL A 519 -5.08 -27.08 17.10
C VAL A 519 -5.62 -27.60 18.43
N THR A 520 -5.80 -26.70 19.40
CA THR A 520 -6.46 -27.01 20.67
C THR A 520 -7.82 -26.34 20.74
N LEU A 521 -8.88 -27.13 20.87
CA LEU A 521 -10.24 -26.67 21.08
C LEU A 521 -10.69 -26.99 22.51
N LEU A 522 -11.46 -26.10 23.12
CA LEU A 522 -12.14 -26.34 24.38
C LEU A 522 -13.60 -26.72 24.10
N CYS A 523 -14.03 -27.90 24.53
CA CYS A 523 -15.43 -28.31 24.45
C CYS A 523 -16.13 -28.08 25.79
N LYS A 524 -17.25 -27.35 25.78
CA LYS A 524 -18.09 -27.09 26.96
C LYS A 524 -19.37 -27.90 26.90
N GLU A 525 -19.41 -29.04 27.59
CA GLU A 525 -20.57 -29.91 27.55
C GLU A 525 -21.68 -29.43 28.50
N TRP A 526 -22.93 -29.39 28.02
CA TRP A 526 -24.05 -28.82 28.78
C TRP A 526 -24.57 -29.74 29.89
N HIS A 527 -24.43 -31.06 29.72
CA HIS A 527 -25.02 -32.05 30.62
C HIS A 527 -24.20 -32.32 31.88
N THR A 528 -22.86 -32.29 31.79
CA THR A 528 -21.96 -32.74 32.86
C THR A 528 -21.25 -31.59 33.59
N ARG A 529 -21.36 -30.34 33.09
CA ARG A 529 -20.57 -29.16 33.54
C ARG A 529 -19.05 -29.39 33.51
N LYS A 530 -18.56 -30.41 32.82
CA LYS A 530 -17.13 -30.68 32.66
C LYS A 530 -16.69 -30.12 31.31
N ASN A 531 -15.59 -29.37 31.33
CA ASN A 531 -14.93 -28.90 30.13
C ASN A 531 -13.78 -29.87 29.84
N PHE A 532 -13.61 -30.28 28.59
CA PHE A 532 -12.46 -31.07 28.17
C PHE A 532 -11.81 -30.41 26.94
N GLN A 533 -10.51 -30.67 26.77
CA GLN A 533 -9.74 -30.16 25.65
C GLN A 533 -9.63 -31.23 24.57
N LEU A 534 -9.84 -30.80 23.34
CA LEU A 534 -9.67 -31.59 22.13
C LEU A 534 -8.40 -31.09 21.42
N PHE A 535 -7.46 -31.98 21.18
CA PHE A 535 -6.22 -31.75 20.45
C PHE A 535 -6.38 -32.39 19.07
N LEU A 536 -6.19 -31.59 18.03
CA LEU A 536 -6.35 -31.98 16.64
C LEU A 536 -5.07 -31.69 15.87
N VAL A 537 -4.58 -32.65 15.08
CA VAL A 537 -3.50 -32.43 14.12
C VAL A 537 -4.10 -32.38 12.73
N VAL A 538 -4.13 -31.19 12.12
CA VAL A 538 -4.83 -30.90 10.87
C VAL A 538 -3.83 -30.58 9.77
N ASP A 539 -3.98 -31.17 8.59
CA ASP A 539 -3.15 -30.82 7.43
C ASP A 539 -3.52 -29.42 6.92
N TRP A 540 -2.56 -28.50 6.89
CA TRP A 540 -2.85 -27.11 6.50
C TRP A 540 -3.00 -26.92 4.98
N LEU A 541 -2.62 -27.91 4.15
CA LEU A 541 -2.92 -27.91 2.71
C LEU A 541 -4.37 -28.31 2.44
N GLU A 542 -4.92 -29.23 3.23
CA GLU A 542 -6.28 -29.74 3.08
C GLU A 542 -7.04 -29.73 4.42
N PRO A 543 -7.37 -28.55 4.98
CA PRO A 543 -7.86 -28.42 6.36
C PRO A 543 -9.23 -29.04 6.63
N ASN A 544 -10.00 -29.36 5.58
CA ASN A 544 -11.30 -30.03 5.71
C ASN A 544 -11.18 -31.56 5.74
N THR A 545 -10.01 -32.13 5.47
CA THR A 545 -9.79 -33.57 5.61
C THR A 545 -9.85 -33.99 7.08
N PHE A 546 -10.08 -35.27 7.34
CA PHE A 546 -10.14 -35.78 8.70
C PHE A 546 -8.78 -35.53 9.39
N PRO A 547 -8.74 -34.99 10.62
CA PRO A 547 -7.49 -34.74 11.34
C PRO A 547 -6.65 -36.01 11.45
N ARG A 548 -5.32 -35.89 11.23
CA ARG A 548 -4.40 -37.04 11.33
C ARG A 548 -4.37 -37.63 12.73
N GLU A 549 -4.51 -36.75 13.73
CA GLU A 549 -4.69 -37.14 15.12
C GLU A 549 -5.84 -36.37 15.76
N LEU A 550 -6.61 -37.08 16.59
CA LEU A 550 -7.68 -36.52 17.40
C LEU A 550 -7.58 -37.11 18.80
N ILE A 551 -7.16 -36.27 19.76
CA ILE A 551 -6.91 -36.67 21.14
C ILE A 551 -7.78 -35.81 22.06
N SER A 552 -8.37 -36.41 23.08
CA SER A 552 -9.15 -35.69 24.10
C SER A 552 -8.47 -35.82 25.45
N SER A 553 -8.51 -34.75 26.26
CA SER A 553 -8.11 -34.80 27.67
C SER A 553 -9.03 -35.71 28.52
N ALA A 554 -10.17 -36.11 27.98
CA ALA A 554 -11.12 -37.06 28.58
C ALA A 554 -11.59 -38.05 27.48
N PRO A 555 -10.86 -39.17 27.30
CA PRO A 555 -11.08 -40.12 26.20
C PRO A 555 -12.46 -40.80 26.24
N GLU A 556 -13.09 -40.89 27.41
CA GLU A 556 -14.44 -41.45 27.56
C GLU A 556 -15.50 -40.73 26.71
N PHE A 557 -15.31 -39.44 26.40
CA PHE A 557 -16.24 -38.63 25.60
C PHE A 557 -16.13 -38.87 24.09
N LEU A 558 -15.12 -39.59 23.63
CA LEU A 558 -14.97 -39.98 22.23
C LEU A 558 -15.66 -41.32 21.92
N GLN A 559 -16.17 -42.02 22.95
CA GLN A 559 -16.78 -43.34 22.79
C GLN A 559 -18.16 -43.24 22.13
N GLY A 560 -18.36 -44.00 21.03
CA GLY A 560 -19.64 -44.07 20.33
C GLY A 560 -19.90 -42.95 19.33
N LEU A 561 -18.92 -42.07 19.07
CA LEU A 561 -18.98 -41.08 18.00
C LEU A 561 -18.69 -41.74 16.64
N ARG A 562 -19.41 -41.29 15.60
CA ARG A 562 -19.27 -41.79 14.23
C ARG A 562 -18.31 -40.93 13.42
N PHE A 563 -17.01 -41.15 13.60
CA PHE A 563 -15.97 -40.45 12.85
C PHE A 563 -15.96 -40.81 11.35
N ASP A 564 -16.60 -41.92 10.97
CA ASP A 564 -16.86 -42.36 9.61
C ASP A 564 -17.78 -41.43 8.81
N GLU A 565 -18.51 -40.53 9.49
CA GLU A 565 -19.34 -39.51 8.84
C GLU A 565 -18.58 -38.24 8.45
N TRP A 566 -17.28 -38.17 8.71
CA TRP A 566 -16.47 -37.03 8.30
C TRP A 566 -16.36 -36.96 6.78
N ASP A 567 -16.82 -35.85 6.20
CA ASP A 567 -16.80 -35.63 4.76
C ASP A 567 -16.03 -34.34 4.45
N SER A 568 -14.93 -34.48 3.72
CA SER A 568 -14.02 -33.41 3.36
C SER A 568 -14.63 -32.34 2.45
N SER A 569 -15.81 -32.58 1.88
CA SER A 569 -16.57 -31.59 1.13
C SER A 569 -17.28 -30.56 2.03
N ASN A 570 -17.49 -30.89 3.31
CA ASN A 570 -18.09 -29.98 4.29
C ASN A 570 -17.02 -29.14 5.00
N VAL A 571 -17.43 -27.98 5.51
CA VAL A 571 -16.55 -27.10 6.29
C VAL A 571 -16.18 -27.79 7.60
N PHE A 572 -14.92 -27.67 8.01
CA PHE A 572 -14.36 -28.24 9.25
C PHE A 572 -15.29 -28.11 10.48
N ALA A 573 -15.88 -26.92 10.68
CA ALA A 573 -16.81 -26.66 11.79
C ALA A 573 -18.09 -27.49 11.73
N ASP A 574 -18.62 -27.75 10.53
CA ASP A 574 -19.84 -28.53 10.37
C ASP A 574 -19.59 -30.03 10.55
N ASN A 575 -18.42 -30.53 10.15
CA ASN A 575 -17.99 -31.90 10.46
C ASN A 575 -17.87 -32.11 11.97
N LEU A 576 -17.27 -31.16 12.70
CA LEU A 576 -17.21 -31.20 14.16
C LEU A 576 -18.61 -31.21 14.80
N ASN A 577 -19.54 -30.39 14.29
CA ASN A 577 -20.90 -30.37 14.83
C ASN A 577 -21.66 -31.67 14.55
N ARG A 578 -21.55 -32.25 13.34
CA ARG A 578 -22.23 -33.52 13.02
C ARG A 578 -21.78 -34.66 13.92
N ILE A 579 -20.47 -34.75 14.15
CA ILE A 579 -19.89 -35.85 14.92
C ILE A 579 -20.16 -35.67 16.42
N PHE A 580 -19.98 -34.46 16.96
CA PHE A 580 -20.06 -34.23 18.41
C PHE A 580 -21.43 -33.71 18.89
N LEU A 581 -22.32 -33.27 17.99
CA LEU A 581 -23.67 -32.78 18.30
C LEU A 581 -24.72 -33.39 17.34
N PRO A 582 -25.01 -34.70 17.43
CA PRO A 582 -26.15 -35.26 16.72
C PRO A 582 -27.45 -34.57 17.18
N GLU A 583 -28.32 -34.20 16.24
CA GLU A 583 -29.49 -33.28 16.37
C GLU A 583 -30.49 -33.56 17.52
N ASN A 584 -30.33 -34.65 18.29
CA ASN A 584 -31.24 -35.07 19.35
C ASN A 584 -30.87 -34.60 20.79
N LYS A 585 -29.90 -33.70 21.00
CA LYS A 585 -29.48 -33.28 22.36
C LYS A 585 -29.14 -31.78 22.56
N VAL A 586 -29.97 -30.86 22.08
CA VAL A 586 -29.94 -29.46 22.56
C VAL A 586 -31.36 -29.03 22.97
N PRO A 587 -31.62 -28.69 24.26
CA PRO A 587 -32.90 -28.17 24.67
C PRO A 587 -33.04 -26.71 24.25
N GLU A 588 -34.21 -26.39 23.71
CA GLU A 588 -34.69 -25.03 23.48
C GLU A 588 -34.66 -24.26 24.81
N ASN A 589 -33.68 -23.36 24.97
CA ASN A 589 -33.82 -22.06 25.63
C ASN A 589 -32.45 -21.46 25.91
N THR A 590 -31.95 -20.61 25.02
CA THR A 590 -31.12 -19.46 25.44
C THR A 590 -31.38 -18.30 24.49
N VAL A 591 -31.84 -17.20 25.06
CA VAL A 591 -32.03 -15.91 24.41
C VAL A 591 -30.66 -15.24 24.25
N MET A 592 -30.37 -14.66 23.07
CA MET A 592 -29.88 -13.27 22.88
C MET A 592 -29.52 -12.98 21.39
N VAL A 593 -30.17 -11.93 20.87
CA VAL A 593 -29.71 -10.83 19.97
C VAL A 593 -28.97 -11.14 18.65
N ALA A 594 -29.69 -10.79 17.57
CA ALA A 594 -29.31 -10.23 16.25
C ALA A 594 -28.14 -10.77 15.40
N GLU A 595 -28.47 -10.92 14.12
CA GLU A 595 -27.61 -11.05 12.92
C GLU A 595 -26.95 -12.41 12.66
N HIS A 596 -27.69 -13.29 11.98
CA HIS A 596 -27.35 -13.82 10.66
C HIS A 596 -28.56 -14.60 10.12
N LEU A 597 -28.90 -14.39 8.83
CA LEU A 597 -29.98 -15.11 8.14
C LEU A 597 -29.70 -16.62 8.21
N LYS A 598 -30.56 -17.37 8.92
CA LYS A 598 -30.47 -18.84 9.01
C LYS A 598 -30.67 -19.46 7.64
N GLU A 599 -29.79 -20.38 7.26
CA GLU A 599 -29.99 -21.22 6.09
C GLU A 599 -31.28 -22.06 6.22
N PRO A 600 -31.99 -22.28 5.11
CA PRO A 600 -33.31 -22.90 5.11
C PRO A 600 -33.23 -24.40 5.40
N LYS A 601 -34.19 -24.91 6.18
CA LYS A 601 -34.22 -26.32 6.62
C LYS A 601 -34.55 -27.33 5.51
N SER A 602 -35.16 -26.89 4.41
CA SER A 602 -35.42 -27.70 3.23
C SER A 602 -35.78 -26.81 2.03
N ILE A 603 -35.38 -27.23 0.83
CA ILE A 603 -35.77 -26.64 -0.46
C ILE A 603 -36.81 -27.58 -1.06
N ILE A 604 -38.04 -27.10 -1.21
CA ILE A 604 -39.15 -27.89 -1.76
C ILE A 604 -39.58 -27.24 -3.08
N PHE A 605 -39.50 -28.00 -4.17
CA PHE A 605 -40.06 -27.59 -5.46
C PHE A 605 -41.48 -28.12 -5.56
N GLU A 606 -42.47 -27.23 -5.60
CA GLU A 606 -43.86 -27.61 -5.83
C GLU A 606 -44.16 -27.55 -7.33
N ASP A 607 -44.72 -28.64 -7.87
CA ASP A 607 -45.25 -28.66 -9.23
C ASP A 607 -46.44 -27.69 -9.30
N GLY A 608 -46.20 -26.51 -9.87
CA GLY A 608 -47.26 -25.60 -10.28
C GLY A 608 -48.21 -26.30 -11.26
N PRO A 609 -49.44 -25.77 -11.47
CA PRO A 609 -50.47 -26.44 -12.25
C PRO A 609 -49.92 -26.86 -13.61
N MET A 610 -49.75 -28.17 -13.78
CA MET A 610 -49.24 -28.76 -15.01
C MET A 610 -50.22 -28.49 -16.15
N SER A 611 -49.87 -27.55 -17.02
CA SER A 611 -50.23 -27.60 -18.43
C SER A 611 -48.93 -27.68 -19.22
N ASN A 612 -48.74 -28.83 -19.87
CA ASN A 612 -47.52 -29.24 -20.55
C ASN A 612 -47.19 -28.47 -21.83
N ASP A 613 -47.89 -27.37 -22.15
CA ASP A 613 -47.62 -26.54 -23.31
C ASP A 613 -47.95 -25.07 -22.99
N ASP A 614 -47.14 -24.17 -23.54
CA ASP A 614 -47.25 -22.70 -23.55
C ASP A 614 -46.77 -21.88 -22.34
N PHE A 615 -45.47 -21.96 -22.03
CA PHE A 615 -44.73 -20.75 -21.63
C PHE A 615 -43.99 -20.18 -22.85
N THR A 616 -44.61 -19.23 -23.54
CA THR A 616 -44.10 -18.54 -24.74
C THR A 616 -43.08 -17.44 -24.44
N ASN A 617 -42.35 -17.53 -23.33
CA ASN A 617 -41.34 -16.53 -22.98
C ASN A 617 -40.02 -16.87 -23.68
N GLU A 618 -39.54 -16.01 -24.58
CA GLU A 618 -38.17 -16.10 -25.10
C GLU A 618 -37.20 -15.76 -23.96
N PHE A 619 -36.32 -16.69 -23.60
CA PHE A 619 -35.30 -16.49 -22.56
C PHE A 619 -34.05 -15.89 -23.17
N HIS A 620 -33.53 -14.82 -22.57
CA HIS A 620 -32.32 -14.14 -23.04
C HIS A 620 -31.28 -14.06 -21.92
N SER A 621 -30.07 -14.53 -22.19
CA SER A 621 -28.89 -14.30 -21.37
C SER A 621 -28.15 -13.07 -21.90
N LEU A 622 -28.20 -11.99 -21.12
CA LEU A 622 -27.54 -10.73 -21.45
C LEU A 622 -26.33 -10.52 -20.53
N PRO A 623 -25.19 -10.03 -21.04
CA PRO A 623 -23.98 -9.78 -20.25
C PRO A 623 -24.09 -8.50 -19.41
N CYS A 624 -25.16 -8.36 -18.61
CA CYS A 624 -25.44 -7.18 -17.81
C CYS A 624 -25.62 -7.52 -16.33
N LYS A 625 -25.40 -6.54 -15.46
CA LYS A 625 -25.72 -6.64 -14.02
C LYS A 625 -27.13 -6.12 -13.79
N ILE A 626 -27.98 -6.93 -13.16
CA ILE A 626 -29.34 -6.55 -12.78
C ILE A 626 -29.24 -5.76 -11.46
N LYS A 627 -29.77 -4.52 -11.46
CA LYS A 627 -29.84 -3.67 -10.27
C LYS A 627 -31.22 -3.68 -9.61
N TYR A 628 -32.24 -4.10 -10.35
CA TYR A 628 -33.62 -4.16 -9.92
C TYR A 628 -34.35 -5.20 -10.77
N ASP A 629 -35.15 -6.04 -10.13
CA ASP A 629 -35.97 -7.09 -10.70
C ASP A 629 -37.46 -6.71 -10.67
N GLY A 630 -38.17 -6.94 -11.77
CA GLY A 630 -39.57 -6.58 -11.89
C GLY A 630 -40.08 -6.63 -13.33
N PRO A 631 -41.40 -6.46 -13.54
CA PRO A 631 -41.98 -6.48 -14.88
C PRO A 631 -41.46 -5.32 -15.73
N ALA A 632 -40.86 -5.64 -16.87
CA ALA A 632 -40.34 -4.67 -17.83
C ALA A 632 -40.86 -4.95 -19.24
N LYS A 633 -41.18 -3.90 -20.01
CA LYS A 633 -41.65 -4.02 -21.41
C LYS A 633 -40.49 -4.32 -22.37
N VAL A 634 -39.82 -5.45 -22.20
CA VAL A 634 -38.58 -5.81 -22.91
C VAL A 634 -38.76 -5.78 -24.43
N SER A 635 -39.87 -6.30 -24.96
CA SER A 635 -40.16 -6.32 -26.40
C SER A 635 -40.25 -4.94 -27.06
N GLN A 636 -40.50 -3.89 -26.29
CA GLN A 636 -40.54 -2.51 -26.78
C GLN A 636 -39.15 -1.87 -26.86
N TYR A 637 -38.23 -2.27 -25.98
CA TYR A 637 -36.92 -1.61 -25.82
C TYR A 637 -35.73 -2.45 -26.29
N PHE A 638 -35.92 -3.75 -26.47
CA PHE A 638 -34.89 -4.68 -26.91
C PHE A 638 -35.26 -5.23 -28.30
N ILE A 639 -34.89 -4.46 -29.32
CA ILE A 639 -35.17 -4.79 -30.72
C ILE A 639 -34.06 -5.69 -31.25
N THR A 640 -34.43 -6.83 -31.83
CA THR A 640 -33.49 -7.82 -32.38
C THR A 640 -33.72 -8.03 -33.86
N GLU A 641 -32.66 -8.01 -34.67
CA GLU A 641 -32.67 -8.33 -36.09
C GLU A 641 -32.13 -9.73 -36.35
N LYS A 642 -32.72 -10.47 -37.30
CA LYS A 642 -32.29 -11.84 -37.68
C LYS A 642 -31.33 -11.75 -38.88
N LEU A 643 -30.11 -12.27 -38.73
CA LEU A 643 -29.10 -12.30 -39.80
C LEU A 643 -29.00 -13.64 -40.56
N GLY A 644 -29.66 -14.70 -40.08
CA GLY A 644 -29.63 -16.06 -40.68
C GLY A 644 -29.02 -17.10 -39.72
N ASP A 645 -29.30 -18.40 -39.96
CA ASP A 645 -28.86 -19.58 -39.19
C ASP A 645 -28.69 -19.35 -37.67
N GLU A 646 -29.83 -19.18 -37.00
CA GLU A 646 -29.95 -19.03 -35.53
C GLU A 646 -29.19 -17.85 -34.88
N ARG A 647 -28.58 -16.97 -35.69
CA ARG A 647 -27.92 -15.74 -35.21
C ARG A 647 -28.85 -14.54 -35.26
N ARG A 648 -28.84 -13.77 -34.17
CA ARG A 648 -29.55 -12.49 -34.03
C ARG A 648 -28.55 -11.39 -33.68
N VAL A 649 -28.86 -10.15 -34.04
CA VAL A 649 -28.10 -8.97 -33.60
C VAL A 649 -29.05 -8.00 -32.93
N ALA A 650 -28.59 -7.34 -31.87
CA ALA A 650 -29.33 -6.31 -31.16
C ALA A 650 -28.39 -5.18 -30.79
N THR A 651 -28.93 -3.99 -30.53
CA THR A 651 -28.15 -2.87 -30.01
C THR A 651 -28.63 -2.54 -28.61
N PHE A 652 -27.72 -2.55 -27.63
CA PHE A 652 -28.04 -2.23 -26.24
C PHE A 652 -27.12 -1.13 -25.73
N ARG A 653 -27.71 0.02 -25.35
CA ARG A 653 -26.98 1.23 -24.92
C ARG A 653 -25.88 1.67 -25.91
N GLY A 654 -26.17 1.58 -27.21
CA GLY A 654 -25.27 2.03 -28.28
C GLY A 654 -24.15 1.04 -28.64
N ARG A 655 -24.15 -0.17 -28.09
CA ARG A 655 -23.20 -1.24 -28.42
C ARG A 655 -23.88 -2.41 -29.11
N ILE A 656 -23.14 -3.11 -29.97
CA ILE A 656 -23.64 -4.25 -30.73
C ILE A 656 -23.59 -5.50 -29.84
N LEU A 657 -24.71 -6.21 -29.81
CA LEU A 657 -24.85 -7.51 -29.19
C LEU A 657 -25.05 -8.56 -30.27
N ASN A 658 -24.16 -9.54 -30.29
CA ASN A 658 -24.27 -10.69 -31.17
C ASN A 658 -24.91 -11.85 -30.39
N GLY A 659 -26.06 -12.30 -30.86
CA GLY A 659 -26.90 -13.31 -30.26
C GLY A 659 -26.82 -14.63 -31.00
N VAL A 660 -26.71 -15.74 -30.28
CA VAL A 660 -26.85 -17.10 -30.82
C VAL A 660 -27.82 -17.90 -29.95
N LYS A 661 -28.63 -18.75 -30.59
CA LYS A 661 -29.50 -19.67 -29.87
C LYS A 661 -28.66 -20.80 -29.28
N GLN A 662 -28.66 -20.93 -27.95
CA GLN A 662 -27.98 -22.00 -27.23
C GLN A 662 -28.99 -23.05 -26.82
N GLN A 663 -28.79 -24.29 -27.28
CA GLN A 663 -29.59 -25.44 -26.87
C GLN A 663 -28.94 -26.14 -25.66
N PHE A 664 -29.77 -26.70 -24.78
CA PHE A 664 -29.30 -27.58 -23.71
C PHE A 664 -29.16 -29.02 -24.22
N PRO A 665 -28.30 -29.83 -23.58
CA PRO A 665 -28.19 -31.26 -23.84
C PRO A 665 -29.52 -32.01 -23.68
N ASN A 666 -29.64 -33.15 -24.38
CA ASN A 666 -30.82 -34.01 -24.29
C ASN A 666 -31.05 -34.47 -22.84
N GLY A 667 -32.27 -34.32 -22.33
CA GLY A 667 -32.62 -34.66 -20.94
C GLY A 667 -32.51 -33.50 -19.96
N TYR A 668 -31.88 -32.38 -20.34
CA TYR A 668 -31.75 -31.19 -19.51
C TYR A 668 -32.70 -30.08 -19.96
N ARG A 669 -33.35 -29.43 -18.99
CA ARG A 669 -34.27 -28.32 -19.22
C ARG A 669 -34.01 -27.22 -18.19
N LEU A 670 -34.04 -25.97 -18.62
CA LEU A 670 -34.00 -24.81 -17.75
C LEU A 670 -35.36 -24.66 -17.08
N TYR A 671 -35.39 -24.44 -15.77
CA TYR A 671 -36.58 -24.08 -15.02
C TYR A 671 -36.37 -22.71 -14.36
N ILE A 672 -37.36 -21.82 -14.46
CA ILE A 672 -37.44 -20.63 -13.63
C ILE A 672 -38.31 -20.98 -12.44
N VAL A 673 -37.83 -20.64 -11.26
CA VAL A 673 -38.57 -20.81 -10.01
C VAL A 673 -38.78 -19.47 -9.33
N VAL A 674 -39.95 -19.31 -8.71
CA VAL A 674 -40.30 -18.16 -7.89
C VAL A 674 -40.47 -18.64 -6.46
N GLU A 675 -39.79 -17.97 -5.54
CA GLU A 675 -39.84 -18.30 -4.12
C GLU A 675 -41.13 -17.75 -3.50
N LYS A 676 -41.86 -18.60 -2.77
CA LYS A 676 -43.04 -18.20 -1.98
C LYS A 676 -42.64 -17.93 -0.54
N ASP A 677 -43.17 -16.84 0.02
CA ASP A 677 -43.05 -16.53 1.44
C ASP A 677 -43.78 -17.59 2.26
N ASN A 678 -43.02 -18.40 2.99
CA ASN A 678 -43.54 -19.37 3.94
C ASN A 678 -43.19 -18.99 5.38
N LYS A 679 -44.06 -19.33 6.33
CA LYS A 679 -43.88 -19.02 7.76
C LYS A 679 -43.04 -20.06 8.49
N ASP A 680 -43.00 -21.28 7.97
CA ASP A 680 -42.04 -22.29 8.40
C ASP A 680 -40.76 -22.08 7.61
N ASN A 681 -39.61 -22.19 8.28
CA ASN A 681 -38.27 -21.80 7.81
C ASN A 681 -37.71 -22.66 6.64
N SER A 682 -38.56 -23.07 5.70
CA SER A 682 -38.32 -23.82 4.46
C SER A 682 -38.54 -22.91 3.25
N ARG A 683 -37.68 -23.03 2.22
CA ARG A 683 -37.81 -22.26 0.97
C ARG A 683 -38.63 -23.08 -0.01
N ILE A 684 -39.85 -22.63 -0.28
CA ILE A 684 -40.74 -23.25 -1.25
C ILE A 684 -40.59 -22.50 -2.57
N PHE A 685 -40.22 -23.23 -3.61
CA PHE A 685 -40.01 -22.72 -4.95
C PHE A 685 -41.09 -23.25 -5.89
N GLU A 686 -41.87 -22.35 -6.46
CA GLU A 686 -42.86 -22.69 -7.48
C GLU A 686 -42.24 -22.53 -8.87
N ILE A 687 -42.37 -23.54 -9.72
CA ILE A 687 -41.87 -23.47 -11.10
C ILE A 687 -42.72 -22.49 -11.90
N ALA A 688 -42.13 -21.35 -12.27
CA ALA A 688 -42.77 -20.27 -13.01
C ALA A 688 -42.50 -20.33 -14.54
N GLY A 689 -41.65 -21.24 -15.01
CA GLY A 689 -41.45 -21.46 -16.45
C GLY A 689 -40.37 -22.49 -16.75
N SER A 690 -40.31 -22.97 -17.99
CA SER A 690 -39.24 -23.87 -18.42
C SER A 690 -38.84 -23.69 -19.89
N ALA A 691 -37.60 -24.03 -20.24
CA ALA A 691 -37.09 -23.95 -21.61
C ALA A 691 -35.99 -24.96 -21.93
N ILE A 692 -35.98 -25.42 -23.18
CA ILE A 692 -34.95 -26.31 -23.74
C ILE A 692 -33.82 -25.54 -24.46
N SER A 693 -34.00 -24.24 -24.66
CA SER A 693 -33.00 -23.37 -25.28
C SER A 693 -33.22 -21.92 -24.84
N PHE A 694 -32.16 -21.12 -24.88
CA PHE A 694 -32.23 -19.68 -24.62
C PHE A 694 -31.32 -18.92 -25.60
N MET A 695 -31.59 -17.63 -25.79
CA MET A 695 -30.78 -16.76 -26.62
C MET A 695 -29.62 -16.17 -25.79
N ARG A 696 -28.40 -16.43 -26.21
CA ARG A 696 -27.18 -15.94 -25.55
C ARG A 696 -26.61 -14.75 -26.32
N TRP A 697 -26.35 -13.63 -25.64
CA TRP A 697 -25.82 -12.42 -26.24
C TRP A 697 -24.38 -12.13 -25.77
N GLU A 698 -23.51 -11.70 -26.68
CA GLU A 698 -22.14 -11.25 -26.36
C GLU A 698 -21.88 -9.84 -26.91
N TYR A 699 -21.13 -9.03 -26.15
CA TYR A 699 -20.74 -7.67 -26.53
C TYR A 699 -19.58 -7.66 -27.51
N ASP A 700 -19.75 -6.97 -28.65
CA ASP A 700 -18.69 -6.58 -29.60
C ASP A 700 -17.69 -7.72 -29.96
N ARG A 701 -18.13 -8.98 -29.83
CA ARG A 701 -17.36 -10.19 -30.10
C ARG A 701 -18.21 -11.15 -30.90
N ASN A 702 -17.58 -11.93 -31.77
CA ASN A 702 -18.26 -13.03 -32.43
C ASN A 702 -18.51 -14.14 -31.41
N THR A 703 -19.71 -14.72 -31.45
CA THR A 703 -20.13 -15.78 -30.53
C THR A 703 -19.19 -16.98 -30.63
N SER A 704 -18.30 -17.13 -29.65
CA SER A 704 -17.25 -18.18 -29.62
C SER A 704 -17.61 -19.30 -28.64
N TYR A 705 -17.13 -20.52 -28.91
CA TYR A 705 -17.24 -21.68 -28.00
C TYR A 705 -16.45 -21.51 -26.69
N GLN A 706 -15.58 -20.50 -26.61
CA GLN A 706 -14.75 -20.23 -25.42
C GLN A 706 -15.52 -19.51 -24.28
N SER A 707 -16.79 -19.19 -24.49
CA SER A 707 -17.64 -18.52 -23.49
C SER A 707 -17.85 -19.42 -22.27
N SER A 708 -17.71 -18.86 -21.06
CA SER A 708 -17.78 -19.61 -19.80
C SER A 708 -19.08 -20.42 -19.66
N LEU A 709 -20.19 -19.85 -20.14
CA LEU A 709 -21.51 -20.48 -20.05
C LEU A 709 -21.69 -21.63 -21.05
N VAL A 710 -21.05 -21.55 -22.23
CA VAL A 710 -21.03 -22.66 -23.20
C VAL A 710 -20.19 -23.81 -22.65
N ARG A 711 -19.00 -23.50 -22.12
CA ARG A 711 -18.14 -24.49 -21.46
C ARG A 711 -18.85 -25.19 -20.30
N ALA A 712 -19.59 -24.45 -19.48
CA ALA A 712 -20.36 -25.02 -18.37
C ALA A 712 -21.43 -26.01 -18.85
N ILE A 713 -22.11 -25.73 -19.97
CA ILE A 713 -23.08 -26.65 -20.57
C ILE A 713 -22.37 -27.87 -21.17
N ASP A 714 -21.23 -27.68 -21.84
CA ASP A 714 -20.46 -28.78 -22.42
C ASP A 714 -19.90 -29.73 -21.34
N TYR A 715 -19.55 -29.21 -20.16
CA TYR A 715 -19.14 -30.06 -19.03
C TYR A 715 -20.23 -31.03 -18.58
N VAL A 716 -21.52 -30.73 -18.79
CA VAL A 716 -22.62 -31.67 -18.50
C VAL A 716 -22.57 -32.87 -19.44
N ASN A 717 -22.33 -32.65 -20.74
CA ASN A 717 -22.16 -33.73 -21.71
C ASN A 717 -20.92 -34.58 -21.39
N ILE A 718 -19.83 -33.93 -20.99
CA ILE A 718 -18.58 -34.60 -20.59
C ILE A 718 -18.82 -35.45 -19.33
N ALA A 719 -19.52 -34.91 -18.33
CA ALA A 719 -19.86 -35.63 -17.11
C ALA A 719 -20.76 -36.84 -17.41
N GLU A 720 -21.72 -36.72 -18.32
CA GLU A 720 -22.57 -37.85 -18.73
C GLU A 720 -21.78 -38.92 -19.51
N ALA A 721 -20.79 -38.52 -20.31
CA ALA A 721 -19.90 -39.46 -21.00
C ALA A 721 -19.02 -40.22 -19.99
N PHE A 722 -18.43 -39.54 -19.01
CA PHE A 722 -17.67 -40.18 -17.94
C PHE A 722 -18.53 -41.10 -17.07
N ALA A 723 -19.78 -40.73 -16.80
CA ALA A 723 -20.71 -41.57 -16.03
C ALA A 723 -21.15 -42.84 -16.77
N LYS A 724 -21.01 -42.90 -18.10
CA LYS A 724 -21.33 -44.09 -18.93
C LYS A 724 -20.13 -45.02 -19.17
N ASP A 725 -18.90 -44.58 -18.88
CA ASP A 725 -17.69 -45.39 -19.05
C ASP A 725 -17.41 -46.34 -17.85
N ASP A 726 -18.20 -46.25 -16.77
CA ASP A 726 -18.07 -47.08 -15.56
C ASP A 726 -19.04 -48.30 -15.50
N ASP A 727 -19.68 -48.69 -16.61
CA ASP A 727 -20.53 -49.91 -16.72
C ASP A 727 -19.89 -51.05 -17.55
#